data_AF-A0A840DDM8-F1
#
_entry.id   AF-A0A840DDM8-F1
#
_cell.length_a   1.000
_cell.length_b   1.000
_cell.length_c   1.000
_cell.angle_alpha   90.00
_cell.angle_beta   90.00
_cell.angle_gamma   90.00
#
_symmetry.space_group_name_H-M   'P 1'
#
loop_
_entity.id
_entity.type
_entity.pdbx_description
1 polymer ?
#
loop_
_entity_poly.entity_id
_entity_poly.type
_entity_poly.pdbx_seq_one_letter_code
_entity_poly.pdbx_strand_id
1 'polypeptide(L)'
;MGNGKRTAAACIGTGLLASLTLSGVTPALAHSNGLTAAQTAHHSLPLIMQDGKLVPTTGADKAFVDSAVSLLRSLHTEEDTVPPGENTDGTDGTTAEGGTGTATATDGTSSSSSDGTGTNTADSPGTNTEDSDGNGPAAEDAADELSRLLAEALSRNNANQLPDPLDFDNQQADPITHLIPAAADRFKQADGSYNIGRPAPGGPGAGNAVAGLEEFYEQKITWGDCGPFDPSGAGAYANEDVECGYLIVPVDYKNPGGATAAIALMKVKAKNPDARIGSIFMDPGGPGGSGVERIFDSVTASSEVRDKFDLIGFDPRGVSSSLPMIRCKSSAAFDAQRQGSDMLTAAQRDKVLEHNTAACYENTGKGFGIAGADFIPHVGTVNVIKDLDIARAAVGDNKINYLGYSYGTSIGYQYAMEFPDNIRTMVLDAVVNPFENNPEEAAKYAEYTATTSGTVSSELSQIQGFQSTFEQFLLKCAAEGFEDTPCALGTSTDLNTLMAEYQKLSQKAWGSNVYKGRDGRVLSFEDFTQATILSMYSESFWKYLNIGLTQIKNGNNATMMLILADIYYSRDSKTNLYSYSDSAFQTIWCTDSGTSPDGNDPAAATALTQEQYKVAPFTDPGKNEDGTQRGLEPSKDWCTFYKNQHTLPQGKSLKAMPNILFISTSYDPSTPYQDGVVAAAGAGGTLLSVAGNDHAAYDFGADDCVAQITNRYFVDIVVPTDITGPEADNAKDLYSNVINGTQCRVDSFRATTAAADVTTGAGSEVEITATGLVRNTAYDVELPDGFTLATPVVANVDGTATFTVKVPANAAAQQFTYTVKPADAAANDPVVQVTGKINVVAQETPVTPEQNTTATKPVAQGKAGGKQPLAKTGADFGMGAIALAAIALAATGAGVAARARRRG
;
A
#
# COMPACT_ATOMS: atom_id res chain seq x y z
N MET A 1 18.01 47.28 29.29
CA MET A 1 18.70 48.35 28.52
C MET A 1 20.17 47.92 28.39
N GLY A 2 20.79 47.80 27.23
CA GLY A 2 20.33 48.05 25.85
C GLY A 2 21.17 47.28 24.80
N ASN A 3 20.82 47.45 23.52
CA ASN A 3 21.34 46.71 22.35
C ASN A 3 22.84 46.91 22.03
N GLY A 4 23.49 45.99 21.28
CA GLY A 4 24.87 46.24 20.84
C GLY A 4 25.67 45.37 19.84
N LYS A 5 25.06 44.71 18.84
CA LYS A 5 25.69 44.34 17.52
C LYS A 5 26.97 43.45 17.39
N ARG A 6 26.82 42.39 16.58
CA ARG A 6 27.62 41.96 15.39
C ARG A 6 29.16 42.08 15.38
N THR A 7 29.84 40.93 15.29
CA THR A 7 30.69 40.39 14.18
C THR A 7 31.22 39.00 14.63
N ALA A 8 31.54 38.02 13.80
CA ALA A 8 31.93 38.03 12.39
C ALA A 8 31.45 36.79 11.61
N ALA A 9 31.26 36.96 10.30
CA ALA A 9 31.29 35.89 9.31
C ALA A 9 32.16 36.37 8.14
N ALA A 10 33.34 35.77 7.95
CA ALA A 10 34.17 35.82 6.75
C ALA A 10 35.50 35.07 6.99
N CYS A 11 35.77 34.03 6.21
CA CYS A 11 37.05 33.72 5.54
C CYS A 11 37.16 32.22 5.21
N ILE A 12 36.89 31.87 3.95
CA ILE A 12 37.44 30.68 3.31
C ILE A 12 38.64 31.15 2.47
N GLY A 13 39.75 30.39 2.50
CA GLY A 13 40.82 30.52 1.50
C GLY A 13 42.03 31.38 1.86
N THR A 14 42.88 30.90 2.77
CA THR A 14 44.36 30.91 2.67
C THR A 14 44.94 30.30 3.96
N GLY A 15 46.02 29.52 3.87
CA GLY A 15 46.57 28.82 5.04
C GLY A 15 47.22 29.78 6.05
N LEU A 16 46.62 29.90 7.24
CA LEU A 16 47.19 30.57 8.40
C LEU A 16 46.62 29.96 9.70
N LEU A 17 47.36 30.07 10.81
CA LEU A 17 47.03 29.40 12.09
C LEU A 17 45.68 29.87 12.67
N ALA A 18 44.88 28.92 13.16
CA ALA A 18 43.70 29.19 13.97
C ALA A 18 44.02 29.03 15.47
N SER A 19 43.80 30.10 16.25
CA SER A 19 43.89 30.05 17.72
C SER A 19 42.50 29.90 18.32
N LEU A 20 42.20 28.75 18.94
CA LEU A 20 40.99 28.60 19.74
C LEU A 20 41.18 29.22 21.14
N THR A 21 40.17 29.96 21.62
CA THR A 21 40.08 30.41 23.01
C THR A 21 38.77 29.93 23.64
N LEU A 22 38.84 29.00 24.60
CA LEU A 22 37.67 28.60 25.39
C LEU A 22 37.33 29.67 26.43
N SER A 23 36.37 30.53 26.10
CA SER A 23 35.85 31.57 26.99
C SER A 23 34.40 31.25 27.39
N GLY A 24 34.20 30.35 28.36
CA GLY A 24 32.82 29.90 28.68
C GLY A 24 32.56 29.06 29.94
N VAL A 25 33.56 28.74 30.78
CA VAL A 25 33.31 27.95 32.01
C VAL A 25 32.90 28.88 33.15
N THR A 26 31.73 28.65 33.76
CA THR A 26 31.26 29.43 34.90
C THR A 26 31.97 29.02 36.20
N PRO A 27 32.11 29.92 37.21
CA PRO A 27 32.92 29.63 38.40
C PRO A 27 32.47 28.43 39.25
N ALA A 28 31.23 27.97 39.09
CA ALA A 28 30.69 26.82 39.83
C ALA A 28 31.39 25.50 39.48
N LEU A 29 31.78 25.29 38.22
CA LEU A 29 32.47 24.07 37.75
C LEU A 29 33.95 23.99 38.15
N ALA A 30 34.57 25.11 38.53
CA ALA A 30 35.97 25.12 38.97
C ALA A 30 36.16 24.61 40.40
N HIS A 31 35.12 24.73 41.26
CA HIS A 31 35.23 24.37 42.69
C HIS A 31 35.01 22.87 42.97
N SER A 32 34.28 22.12 42.13
CA SER A 32 34.11 20.67 42.31
C SER A 32 35.40 19.88 42.07
N ASN A 33 36.32 20.44 41.26
CA ASN A 33 37.50 19.72 40.76
C ASN A 33 38.84 20.28 41.31
N GLY A 34 38.80 21.07 42.40
CA GLY A 34 39.99 21.44 43.18
C GLY A 34 40.96 22.46 42.56
N LEU A 35 40.59 23.13 41.46
CA LEU A 35 41.43 24.15 40.82
C LEU A 35 41.39 25.49 41.56
N THR A 36 42.54 26.12 41.73
CA THR A 36 42.65 27.42 42.39
C THR A 36 42.39 28.58 41.41
N ALA A 37 41.89 29.71 41.92
CA ALA A 37 41.59 30.90 41.11
C ALA A 37 42.80 31.55 40.41
N ALA A 38 44.02 31.04 40.61
CA ALA A 38 45.22 31.46 39.89
C ALA A 38 45.44 30.69 38.58
N GLN A 39 44.80 29.53 38.38
CA GLN A 39 45.01 28.65 37.21
C GLN A 39 44.09 28.98 36.02
N THR A 40 43.13 29.89 36.18
CA THR A 40 42.19 30.32 35.12
C THR A 40 42.71 31.50 34.28
N ALA A 41 43.97 31.90 34.42
CA ALA A 41 44.57 33.01 33.70
C ALA A 41 45.61 32.53 32.65
N HIS A 42 45.27 32.73 31.37
CA HIS A 42 46.15 32.67 30.20
C HIS A 42 46.98 31.40 29.98
N HIS A 43 46.38 30.40 29.31
CA HIS A 43 47.12 29.54 28.38
C HIS A 43 46.43 29.50 27.01
N SER A 44 47.20 29.81 25.96
CA SER A 44 46.80 29.72 24.56
C SER A 44 47.84 28.89 23.83
N LEU A 45 47.43 27.82 23.17
CA LEU A 45 48.32 26.94 22.40
C LEU A 45 47.99 27.08 20.90
N PRO A 46 48.97 27.41 20.04
CA PRO A 46 48.78 27.35 18.60
C PRO A 46 48.86 25.89 18.13
N LEU A 47 47.78 25.40 17.53
CA LEU A 47 47.76 24.14 16.80
C LEU A 47 48.12 24.39 15.34
N ILE A 48 48.83 23.45 14.71
CA ILE A 48 49.13 23.48 13.27
C ILE A 48 48.57 22.25 12.58
N MET A 49 48.08 22.43 11.36
CA MET A 49 47.68 21.33 10.47
C MET A 49 48.90 20.83 9.71
N GLN A 50 49.21 19.54 9.85
CA GLN A 50 50.28 18.87 9.12
C GLN A 50 49.74 17.52 8.64
N ASP A 51 49.81 17.28 7.32
CA ASP A 51 49.36 16.05 6.66
C ASP A 51 47.94 15.57 7.04
N GLY A 52 47.03 16.53 7.28
CA GLY A 52 45.63 16.27 7.65
C GLY A 52 45.39 16.02 9.14
N LYS A 53 46.44 15.96 9.98
CA LYS A 53 46.33 15.86 11.44
C LYS A 53 46.60 17.21 12.12
N LEU A 54 45.95 17.44 13.26
CA LEU A 54 46.20 18.59 14.14
C LEU A 54 47.34 18.26 15.10
N VAL A 55 48.47 18.95 14.94
CA VAL A 55 49.67 18.72 15.75
C VAL A 55 49.91 19.93 16.67
N PRO A 56 50.13 19.73 17.98
CA PRO A 56 50.55 20.81 18.87
C PRO A 56 51.96 21.30 18.52
N THR A 57 52.16 22.61 18.46
CA THR A 57 53.52 23.15 18.47
C THR A 57 54.18 22.75 19.80
N THR A 58 55.40 22.18 19.70
CA THR A 58 56.13 21.49 20.78
C THR A 58 55.91 22.03 22.20
N GLY A 59 55.46 21.16 23.12
CA GLY A 59 55.34 21.47 24.54
C GLY A 59 53.95 21.31 25.17
N ALA A 60 53.08 20.45 24.63
CA ALA A 60 51.82 20.08 25.29
C ALA A 60 52.09 19.08 26.43
N ASP A 61 51.81 19.48 27.67
CA ASP A 61 51.92 18.61 28.84
C ASP A 61 50.86 17.49 28.77
N LYS A 62 51.27 16.24 29.02
CA LYS A 62 50.40 15.06 28.98
C LYS A 62 49.16 15.25 29.87
N ALA A 63 49.33 15.88 31.03
CA ALA A 63 48.24 16.14 31.97
C ALA A 63 47.12 17.02 31.38
N PHE A 64 47.42 17.90 30.42
CA PHE A 64 46.41 18.73 29.75
C PHE A 64 45.65 17.96 28.66
N VAL A 65 46.33 17.09 27.91
CA VAL A 65 45.69 16.20 26.92
C VAL A 65 44.75 15.21 27.64
N ASP A 66 45.22 14.57 28.72
CA ASP A 66 44.41 13.70 29.56
C ASP A 66 43.17 14.44 30.12
N SER A 67 43.34 15.71 30.52
CA SER A 67 42.23 16.56 31.01
C SER A 67 41.22 16.93 29.92
N ALA A 68 41.67 17.21 28.70
CA ALA A 68 40.80 17.51 27.57
C ALA A 68 39.98 16.27 27.14
N VAL A 69 40.63 15.10 27.08
CA VAL A 69 39.95 13.81 26.84
C VAL A 69 38.95 13.50 27.97
N SER A 70 39.32 13.74 29.23
CA SER A 70 38.41 13.55 30.37
C SER A 70 37.20 14.50 30.33
N LEU A 71 37.37 15.76 29.90
CA LEU A 71 36.28 16.71 29.75
C LEU A 71 35.33 16.28 28.62
N LEU A 72 35.88 15.89 27.46
CA LEU A 72 35.09 15.38 26.34
C LEU A 72 34.34 14.08 26.68
N ARG A 73 34.95 13.17 27.45
CA ARG A 73 34.27 11.98 28.00
C ARG A 73 33.17 12.37 29.00
N SER A 74 33.38 13.37 29.87
CA SER A 74 32.35 13.82 30.82
C SER A 74 31.10 14.40 30.13
N LEU A 75 31.29 15.09 29.00
CA LEU A 75 30.20 15.55 28.11
C LEU A 75 29.53 14.42 27.33
N HIS A 76 30.07 13.19 27.42
CA HIS A 76 29.55 12.00 26.74
C HIS A 76 28.82 11.05 27.70
N THR A 77 28.99 11.20 29.03
CA THR A 77 28.49 10.26 30.05
C THR A 77 27.26 10.74 30.84
N GLU A 78 26.72 11.95 30.59
CA GLU A 78 25.51 12.42 31.30
C GLU A 78 24.18 11.84 30.74
N GLU A 79 24.19 11.00 29.69
CA GLU A 79 22.96 10.36 29.15
C GLU A 79 22.72 8.90 29.60
N ASP A 80 23.70 8.23 30.22
CA ASP A 80 23.58 6.81 30.63
C ASP A 80 23.63 6.60 32.16
N THR A 81 22.50 6.84 32.85
CA THR A 81 22.28 6.27 34.20
C THR A 81 20.86 5.72 34.38
N VAL A 82 20.73 4.39 34.30
CA VAL A 82 19.66 3.62 34.93
C VAL A 82 20.18 3.11 36.29
N PRO A 83 19.44 3.22 37.41
CA PRO A 83 19.94 2.83 38.72
C PRO A 83 20.02 1.29 38.87
N PRO A 84 21.11 0.74 39.43
CA PRO A 84 21.22 -0.69 39.69
C PRO A 84 20.41 -1.10 40.94
N GLY A 85 19.77 -2.27 40.87
CA GLY A 85 19.02 -2.84 41.99
C GLY A 85 19.91 -3.38 43.11
N GLU A 86 19.39 -3.32 44.35
CA GLU A 86 20.05 -3.89 45.52
C GLU A 86 20.01 -5.43 45.48
N ASN A 87 21.17 -6.06 45.71
CA ASN A 87 21.24 -7.43 46.19
C ASN A 87 22.36 -7.50 47.23
N THR A 88 21.97 -7.59 48.51
CA THR A 88 22.89 -7.83 49.64
C THR A 88 22.78 -9.29 50.06
N ASP A 89 23.90 -10.00 49.96
CA ASP A 89 24.00 -11.40 50.40
C ASP A 89 24.27 -11.46 51.92
N GLY A 90 23.69 -12.44 52.62
CA GLY A 90 23.60 -12.39 54.08
C GLY A 90 23.05 -13.64 54.78
N THR A 91 23.88 -14.69 54.86
CA THR A 91 23.94 -15.71 55.94
C THR A 91 22.64 -16.37 56.44
N ASP A 92 22.44 -17.67 56.17
CA ASP A 92 22.59 -18.75 57.17
C ASP A 92 22.28 -20.17 56.62
N GLY A 93 22.76 -21.22 57.30
CA GLY A 93 21.96 -22.46 57.45
C GLY A 93 22.24 -23.73 56.60
N THR A 94 23.25 -24.51 57.02
CA THR A 94 23.20 -25.99 57.21
C THR A 94 22.92 -27.02 56.07
N THR A 95 23.95 -27.86 55.83
CA THR A 95 23.97 -29.35 55.73
C THR A 95 23.23 -30.15 54.63
N ALA A 96 24.02 -30.80 53.74
CA ALA A 96 23.96 -32.23 53.32
C ALA A 96 25.19 -32.53 52.41
N GLU A 97 26.21 -33.27 52.82
CA GLU A 97 26.39 -34.74 52.68
C GLU A 97 26.09 -35.36 51.29
N GLY A 98 27.11 -36.01 50.68
CA GLY A 98 26.93 -37.30 49.99
C GLY A 98 27.42 -37.45 48.53
N GLY A 99 28.47 -38.26 48.32
CA GLY A 99 28.69 -39.08 47.11
C GLY A 99 29.43 -38.42 45.92
N THR A 100 30.74 -38.60 45.73
CA THR A 100 31.47 -39.77 45.17
C THR A 100 31.11 -40.16 43.73
N GLY A 101 32.07 -40.00 42.80
CA GLY A 101 31.93 -40.31 41.36
C GLY A 101 33.28 -40.29 40.64
N THR A 102 34.25 -40.94 41.27
CA THR A 102 35.63 -41.24 40.85
C THR A 102 35.86 -41.57 39.37
N ALA A 103 37.00 -41.08 38.85
CA ALA A 103 37.64 -41.57 37.64
C ALA A 103 38.23 -42.99 37.79
N THR A 104 38.48 -43.64 36.66
CA THR A 104 39.53 -44.65 36.48
C THR A 104 40.51 -44.11 35.42
N ALA A 105 41.75 -43.69 35.74
CA ALA A 105 42.89 -44.36 36.39
C ALA A 105 43.70 -45.22 35.38
N THR A 106 44.93 -44.78 35.03
CA THR A 106 46.27 -45.25 35.51
C THR A 106 46.82 -46.42 34.68
N ASP A 107 48.11 -46.65 34.40
CA ASP A 107 49.44 -46.05 34.72
C ASP A 107 50.38 -46.39 33.51
N GLY A 108 51.61 -45.90 33.31
CA GLY A 108 52.46 -44.95 34.06
C GLY A 108 53.94 -45.01 33.61
N THR A 109 54.81 -44.25 34.29
CA THR A 109 56.28 -44.40 34.39
C THR A 109 57.24 -44.16 33.20
N SER A 110 57.90 -42.98 33.24
CA SER A 110 59.37 -42.81 33.45
C SER A 110 60.38 -42.51 32.30
N SER A 111 61.23 -41.51 32.61
CA SER A 111 62.68 -41.36 32.31
C SER A 111 63.19 -40.71 31.00
N SER A 112 64.04 -39.68 31.19
CA SER A 112 65.26 -39.28 30.43
C SER A 112 65.18 -38.97 28.92
N SER A 113 65.98 -38.05 28.34
CA SER A 113 66.93 -37.01 28.82
C SER A 113 67.48 -36.21 27.61
N SER A 114 68.34 -35.20 27.85
CA SER A 114 69.36 -34.62 26.90
C SER A 114 68.84 -33.90 25.63
N ASP A 115 69.31 -32.73 25.21
CA ASP A 115 70.36 -31.77 25.66
C ASP A 115 69.82 -30.32 25.48
N GLY A 116 70.26 -29.22 26.11
CA GLY A 116 71.61 -28.80 26.55
C GLY A 116 72.20 -27.81 25.52
N THR A 117 72.86 -26.68 25.82
CA THR A 117 73.09 -25.83 27.03
C THR A 117 73.23 -24.37 26.51
N GLY A 118 73.35 -23.26 27.24
CA GLY A 118 73.51 -22.86 28.65
C GLY A 118 73.50 -21.30 28.68
N THR A 119 73.84 -20.52 29.73
CA THR A 119 74.27 -20.73 31.13
C THR A 119 73.91 -19.47 31.94
N ASN A 120 73.60 -19.61 33.23
CA ASN A 120 73.26 -18.50 34.15
C ASN A 120 74.48 -17.67 34.61
N THR A 121 74.23 -16.44 35.06
CA THR A 121 74.62 -15.94 36.41
C THR A 121 73.77 -14.73 36.80
N ALA A 122 73.54 -14.52 38.10
CA ALA A 122 72.69 -13.48 38.66
C ALA A 122 73.48 -12.47 39.51
N ASP A 123 72.95 -11.25 39.70
CA ASP A 123 72.96 -10.55 40.99
C ASP A 123 72.08 -9.27 40.98
N SER A 124 71.62 -8.87 42.17
CA SER A 124 71.00 -7.58 42.54
C SER A 124 71.77 -7.02 43.75
N PRO A 125 71.64 -5.74 44.21
CA PRO A 125 70.67 -4.69 43.86
C PRO A 125 71.26 -3.23 43.72
N GLY A 126 70.40 -2.23 43.44
CA GLY A 126 70.49 -0.93 44.17
C GLY A 126 70.82 0.38 43.42
N THR A 127 69.76 1.17 43.14
CA THR A 127 69.63 2.65 43.27
C THR A 127 70.47 3.67 42.45
N ASN A 128 69.73 4.54 41.73
CA ASN A 128 69.95 5.99 41.47
C ASN A 128 71.09 6.38 40.48
N THR A 129 70.97 7.38 39.57
CA THR A 129 69.98 8.47 39.32
C THR A 129 69.80 8.77 37.80
N GLU A 130 68.59 9.25 37.44
CA GLU A 130 68.19 10.21 36.39
C GLU A 130 69.12 10.57 35.20
N ASP A 131 68.63 10.36 33.97
CA ASP A 131 68.19 11.41 33.00
C ASP A 131 67.62 10.70 31.73
N SER A 132 66.31 10.71 31.48
CA SER A 132 65.50 11.70 30.73
C SER A 132 65.54 11.57 29.20
N ASP A 133 64.63 10.76 28.64
CA ASP A 133 63.99 10.94 27.32
C ASP A 133 62.82 9.94 27.16
N GLY A 134 61.62 10.37 27.53
CA GLY A 134 60.45 9.52 27.75
C GLY A 134 59.27 9.79 26.82
N ASN A 135 59.50 10.06 25.53
CA ASN A 135 58.41 10.26 24.56
C ASN A 135 57.96 8.91 23.97
N GLY A 136 57.24 8.12 24.77
CA GLY A 136 56.72 6.80 24.40
C GLY A 136 55.38 6.84 23.63
N PRO A 137 54.94 5.69 23.05
CA PRO A 137 53.82 5.62 22.11
C PRO A 137 52.47 6.13 22.64
N ALA A 138 52.28 6.16 23.96
CA ALA A 138 51.06 6.65 24.61
C ALA A 138 50.74 8.14 24.33
N ALA A 139 51.69 8.95 23.84
CA ALA A 139 51.44 10.33 23.45
C ALA A 139 50.83 10.45 22.03
N GLU A 140 51.17 9.54 21.11
CA GLU A 140 50.56 9.47 19.78
C GLU A 140 49.16 8.86 19.86
N ASP A 141 48.98 7.81 20.66
CA ASP A 141 47.66 7.21 20.93
C ASP A 141 46.65 8.24 21.47
N ALA A 142 47.09 9.10 22.40
CA ALA A 142 46.25 10.17 22.96
C ALA A 142 45.94 11.29 21.94
N ALA A 143 46.84 11.55 20.98
CA ALA A 143 46.62 12.53 19.92
C ALA A 143 45.66 12.00 18.83
N ASP A 144 45.71 10.70 18.52
CA ASP A 144 44.75 10.05 17.62
C ASP A 144 43.38 9.86 18.29
N GLU A 145 43.31 9.56 19.60
CA GLU A 145 42.03 9.58 20.33
C GLU A 145 41.43 11.00 20.38
N LEU A 146 42.24 12.02 20.65
CA LEU A 146 41.79 13.42 20.60
C LEU A 146 41.33 13.81 19.19
N SER A 147 42.03 13.37 18.14
CA SER A 147 41.63 13.62 16.74
C SER A 147 40.31 12.94 16.39
N ARG A 148 40.07 11.70 16.87
CA ARG A 148 38.78 11.01 16.74
C ARG A 148 37.66 11.76 17.46
N LEU A 149 37.87 12.13 18.73
CA LEU A 149 36.88 12.87 19.53
C LEU A 149 36.60 14.26 18.94
N LEU A 150 37.61 14.92 18.34
CA LEU A 150 37.43 16.19 17.65
C LEU A 150 36.69 16.02 16.31
N ALA A 151 36.95 14.95 15.56
CA ALA A 151 36.18 14.60 14.36
C ALA A 151 34.71 14.28 14.70
N GLU A 152 34.45 13.58 15.81
CA GLU A 152 33.10 13.32 16.34
C GLU A 152 32.42 14.58 16.92
N ALA A 153 33.18 15.56 17.40
CA ALA A 153 32.66 16.87 17.81
C ALA A 153 32.37 17.77 16.59
N LEU A 154 33.18 17.67 15.55
CA LEU A 154 32.99 18.38 14.28
C LEU A 154 31.83 17.78 13.47
N SER A 155 31.65 16.45 13.46
CA SER A 155 30.46 15.82 12.87
C SER A 155 29.19 16.20 13.64
N ARG A 156 29.25 16.33 14.97
CA ARG A 156 28.16 16.89 15.79
C ARG A 156 27.88 18.38 15.52
N ASN A 157 28.89 19.14 15.07
CA ASN A 157 28.68 20.52 14.58
C ASN A 157 28.02 20.53 13.18
N ASN A 158 28.35 19.55 12.33
CA ASN A 158 27.64 19.31 11.06
C ASN A 158 26.22 18.76 11.27
N ALA A 159 25.91 18.07 12.38
CA ALA A 159 24.57 17.56 12.73
C ALA A 159 23.50 18.65 13.01
N ASN A 160 23.83 19.92 12.76
CA ASN A 160 22.89 21.03 12.68
C ASN A 160 22.60 21.52 11.26
N GLN A 161 23.35 21.06 10.25
CA GLN A 161 22.97 21.18 8.84
C GLN A 161 22.16 19.94 8.44
N LEU A 162 21.11 20.16 7.64
CA LEU A 162 20.43 19.07 6.95
C LEU A 162 21.39 18.43 5.95
N PRO A 163 21.31 17.10 5.71
CA PRO A 163 21.99 16.49 4.56
C PRO A 163 21.57 17.20 3.27
N ASP A 164 22.49 17.39 2.33
CA ASP A 164 22.16 17.99 1.03
C ASP A 164 21.58 16.90 0.11
N PRO A 165 20.30 16.97 -0.27
CA PRO A 165 19.68 15.98 -1.16
C PRO A 165 20.22 16.05 -2.59
N LEU A 166 21.00 17.07 -2.95
CA LEU A 166 21.65 17.24 -4.26
C LEU A 166 23.11 16.76 -4.28
N ASP A 167 23.66 16.34 -3.14
CA ASP A 167 25.02 15.82 -3.03
C ASP A 167 25.09 14.33 -3.45
N PHE A 168 24.72 14.08 -4.71
CA PHE A 168 24.61 12.74 -5.29
C PHE A 168 25.92 11.94 -5.24
N ASP A 169 27.08 12.62 -5.25
CA ASP A 169 28.40 11.99 -5.20
C ASP A 169 28.71 11.38 -3.82
N ASN A 170 28.15 11.94 -2.73
CA ASN A 170 28.33 11.43 -1.36
C ASN A 170 27.15 10.53 -0.89
N GLN A 171 26.10 10.38 -1.70
CA GLN A 171 24.99 9.47 -1.41
C GLN A 171 25.39 8.02 -1.70
N GLN A 172 25.96 7.35 -0.69
CA GLN A 172 26.46 5.98 -0.80
C GLN A 172 25.43 5.03 -1.41
N ALA A 173 25.84 4.25 -2.41
CA ALA A 173 25.01 3.22 -3.02
C ALA A 173 24.80 2.02 -2.07
N ASP A 174 23.59 1.47 -2.07
CA ASP A 174 23.30 0.24 -1.32
C ASP A 174 24.11 -0.94 -1.89
N PRO A 175 24.46 -1.95 -1.07
CA PRO A 175 25.08 -3.18 -1.56
C PRO A 175 24.27 -3.81 -2.69
N ILE A 176 24.92 -4.39 -3.71
CA ILE A 176 24.20 -5.08 -4.79
C ILE A 176 23.37 -6.28 -4.28
N THR A 177 23.71 -6.83 -3.12
CA THR A 177 22.95 -7.89 -2.43
C THR A 177 21.85 -7.40 -1.50
N HIS A 178 21.66 -6.08 -1.35
CA HIS A 178 20.61 -5.52 -0.48
C HIS A 178 19.23 -6.03 -0.88
N LEU A 179 18.53 -6.66 0.07
CA LEU A 179 17.23 -7.32 -0.08
C LEU A 179 17.15 -8.38 -1.19
N ILE A 180 18.28 -8.87 -1.71
CA ILE A 180 18.27 -10.09 -2.53
C ILE A 180 18.12 -11.28 -1.56
N PRO A 181 16.98 -12.01 -1.55
CA PRO A 181 16.76 -13.09 -0.61
C PRO A 181 17.75 -14.23 -0.85
N ALA A 182 18.10 -14.97 0.20
CA ALA A 182 19.01 -16.12 0.10
C ALA A 182 18.47 -17.20 -0.88
N ALA A 183 17.15 -17.27 -1.08
CA ALA A 183 16.50 -18.09 -2.09
C ALA A 183 17.00 -17.84 -3.52
N ALA A 184 17.52 -16.64 -3.82
CA ALA A 184 18.10 -16.26 -5.11
C ALA A 184 19.41 -17.00 -5.44
N ASP A 185 20.13 -17.54 -4.44
CA ASP A 185 21.39 -18.27 -4.65
C ASP A 185 21.20 -19.49 -5.58
N ARG A 186 19.96 -20.00 -5.75
CA ARG A 186 19.63 -21.04 -6.74
C ARG A 186 19.90 -20.64 -8.21
N PHE A 187 19.94 -19.33 -8.49
CA PHE A 187 20.20 -18.75 -9.80
C PHE A 187 21.65 -18.26 -9.95
N LYS A 188 22.43 -18.30 -8.88
CA LYS A 188 23.76 -17.69 -8.80
C LYS A 188 24.82 -18.50 -9.54
N GLN A 189 25.62 -17.79 -10.30
CA GLN A 189 26.70 -18.32 -11.12
C GLN A 189 28.03 -18.23 -10.35
N ALA A 190 29.05 -18.95 -10.84
CA ALA A 190 30.36 -19.01 -10.19
C ALA A 190 31.12 -17.66 -10.15
N ASP A 191 30.73 -16.68 -10.97
CA ASP A 191 31.26 -15.32 -10.99
C ASP A 191 30.49 -14.33 -10.08
N GLY A 192 29.44 -14.81 -9.40
CA GLY A 192 28.56 -14.00 -8.53
C GLY A 192 27.41 -13.29 -9.24
N SER A 193 27.29 -13.42 -10.57
CA SER A 193 26.08 -13.01 -11.30
C SER A 193 24.91 -13.98 -11.05
N TYR A 194 23.70 -13.60 -11.45
CA TYR A 194 22.50 -14.43 -11.39
C TYR A 194 21.96 -14.68 -12.80
N ASN A 195 21.52 -15.91 -13.06
CA ASN A 195 20.85 -16.30 -14.30
C ASN A 195 19.62 -17.13 -13.94
N ILE A 196 18.44 -16.59 -14.21
CA ILE A 196 17.14 -17.20 -13.86
C ILE A 196 16.85 -18.44 -14.70
N GLY A 197 17.33 -18.48 -15.95
CA GLY A 197 17.13 -19.61 -16.86
C GLY A 197 15.69 -19.78 -17.37
N ARG A 198 15.36 -20.98 -17.82
CA ARG A 198 14.01 -21.35 -18.31
C ARG A 198 13.23 -22.12 -17.24
N PRO A 199 11.88 -22.10 -17.28
CA PRO A 199 11.06 -22.92 -16.39
C PRO A 199 11.44 -24.40 -16.43
N ALA A 200 11.33 -25.08 -15.29
CA ALA A 200 11.46 -26.53 -15.22
C ALA A 200 10.14 -27.18 -15.72
N PRO A 201 10.16 -28.13 -16.68
CA PRO A 201 8.94 -28.71 -17.22
C PRO A 201 8.29 -29.74 -16.26
N GLY A 202 7.03 -30.09 -16.54
CA GLY A 202 6.33 -31.16 -15.84
C GLY A 202 5.57 -30.71 -14.59
N GLY A 203 5.06 -29.48 -14.60
CA GLY A 203 4.03 -29.01 -13.68
C GLY A 203 2.62 -29.46 -14.09
N PRO A 204 1.59 -29.02 -13.35
CA PRO A 204 0.20 -29.40 -13.58
C PRO A 204 -0.38 -28.90 -14.92
N GLY A 205 -0.04 -27.68 -15.36
CA GLY A 205 -0.52 -27.11 -16.63
C GLY A 205 -2.03 -26.94 -16.71
N ALA A 206 -2.69 -26.45 -15.65
CA ALA A 206 -4.15 -26.41 -15.58
C ALA A 206 -4.79 -25.27 -16.42
N GLY A 207 -5.98 -25.53 -16.95
CA GLY A 207 -6.69 -24.64 -17.87
C GLY A 207 -6.11 -24.63 -19.29
N ASN A 208 -6.48 -23.63 -20.09
CA ASN A 208 -5.94 -23.47 -21.44
C ASN A 208 -4.65 -22.65 -21.40
N ALA A 209 -3.54 -23.21 -21.89
CA ALA A 209 -2.32 -22.45 -22.10
C ALA A 209 -2.46 -21.47 -23.28
N VAL A 210 -1.90 -20.27 -23.13
CA VAL A 210 -1.79 -19.31 -24.24
C VAL A 210 -0.72 -19.79 -25.23
N ALA A 211 -1.05 -19.79 -26.53
CA ALA A 211 -0.19 -20.34 -27.57
C ALA A 211 1.19 -19.65 -27.63
N GLY A 212 2.26 -20.44 -27.62
CA GLY A 212 3.64 -19.96 -27.56
C GLY A 212 4.17 -19.64 -26.15
N LEU A 213 3.39 -19.92 -25.09
CA LEU A 213 3.78 -19.80 -23.69
C LEU A 213 3.72 -21.14 -22.93
N GLU A 214 3.52 -22.27 -23.62
CA GLU A 214 3.22 -23.57 -23.03
C GLU A 214 4.26 -24.00 -21.98
N GLU A 215 5.56 -23.75 -22.22
CA GLU A 215 6.64 -24.08 -21.27
C GLU A 215 6.51 -23.36 -19.92
N PHE A 216 5.84 -22.20 -19.88
CA PHE A 216 5.59 -21.44 -18.66
C PHE A 216 4.31 -21.90 -17.96
N TYR A 217 3.26 -22.25 -18.70
CA TYR A 217 2.01 -22.79 -18.13
C TYR A 217 2.23 -24.20 -17.53
N GLU A 218 3.01 -25.04 -18.21
CA GLU A 218 3.34 -26.41 -17.79
C GLU A 218 4.55 -26.50 -16.85
N GLN A 219 4.94 -25.39 -16.21
CA GLN A 219 6.13 -25.34 -15.36
C GLN A 219 5.90 -25.94 -13.97
N LYS A 220 6.94 -26.60 -13.46
CA LYS A 220 6.99 -27.14 -12.10
C LYS A 220 7.63 -26.14 -11.13
N ILE A 221 6.81 -25.53 -10.29
CA ILE A 221 7.30 -24.75 -9.14
C ILE A 221 8.00 -25.71 -8.16
N THR A 222 9.23 -25.37 -7.76
CA THR A 222 9.96 -26.11 -6.70
C THR A 222 9.72 -25.43 -5.36
N TRP A 223 8.68 -25.91 -4.68
CA TRP A 223 8.30 -25.54 -3.32
C TRP A 223 9.33 -26.04 -2.29
N GLY A 224 9.55 -25.25 -1.24
CA GLY A 224 10.45 -25.59 -0.13
C GLY A 224 10.34 -24.58 1.01
N ASP A 225 11.33 -24.57 1.91
CA ASP A 225 11.36 -23.69 3.08
C ASP A 225 11.29 -22.20 2.71
N CYS A 226 10.53 -21.44 3.49
CA CYS A 226 10.33 -20.00 3.30
C CYS A 226 11.38 -19.13 3.99
N GLY A 227 12.17 -19.65 4.94
CA GLY A 227 13.23 -18.89 5.62
C GLY A 227 14.19 -18.17 4.66
N PRO A 228 14.71 -18.83 3.60
CA PRO A 228 15.53 -18.19 2.57
C PRO A 228 14.84 -17.11 1.73
N PHE A 229 13.50 -17.02 1.72
CA PHE A 229 12.77 -15.99 1.00
C PHE A 229 12.57 -14.71 1.81
N ASP A 230 12.90 -14.69 3.11
CA ASP A 230 12.95 -13.47 3.90
C ASP A 230 14.08 -12.54 3.40
N PRO A 231 13.77 -11.36 2.83
CA PRO A 231 14.77 -10.46 2.28
C PRO A 231 15.62 -9.77 3.37
N SER A 232 15.17 -9.77 4.63
CA SER A 232 15.98 -9.30 5.78
C SER A 232 17.06 -10.31 6.20
N GLY A 233 16.94 -11.57 5.77
CA GLY A 233 17.83 -12.66 6.16
C GLY A 233 17.69 -13.14 7.61
N ALA A 234 16.68 -12.66 8.34
CA ALA A 234 16.40 -13.09 9.71
C ALA A 234 15.74 -14.48 9.79
N GLY A 235 15.19 -14.96 8.68
CA GLY A 235 14.42 -16.20 8.60
C GLY A 235 12.99 -16.04 9.14
N ALA A 236 12.43 -14.84 9.10
CA ALA A 236 11.12 -14.51 9.67
C ALA A 236 9.99 -15.41 9.14
N TYR A 237 10.09 -15.84 7.87
CA TYR A 237 9.10 -16.71 7.22
C TYR A 237 9.32 -18.22 7.47
N ALA A 238 10.27 -18.62 8.31
CA ALA A 238 10.54 -20.04 8.60
C ALA A 238 9.41 -20.66 9.45
N ASN A 239 8.46 -21.33 8.80
CA ASN A 239 7.32 -21.98 9.42
C ASN A 239 6.91 -23.22 8.60
N GLU A 240 6.50 -24.31 9.26
CA GLU A 240 6.16 -25.57 8.58
C GLU A 240 4.80 -25.55 7.84
N ASP A 241 3.91 -24.58 8.12
CA ASP A 241 2.62 -24.41 7.45
C ASP A 241 2.69 -23.65 6.11
N VAL A 242 3.86 -23.09 5.79
CA VAL A 242 4.12 -22.38 4.53
C VAL A 242 5.12 -23.11 3.65
N GLU A 243 5.00 -22.92 2.33
CA GLU A 243 6.01 -23.34 1.36
C GLU A 243 6.26 -22.19 0.38
N CYS A 244 7.51 -21.94 0.04
CA CYS A 244 7.89 -20.86 -0.88
C CYS A 244 8.55 -21.39 -2.15
N GLY A 245 8.36 -20.67 -3.25
CA GLY A 245 8.82 -21.07 -4.57
C GLY A 245 9.02 -19.87 -5.50
N TYR A 246 9.66 -20.13 -6.64
CA TYR A 246 9.74 -19.17 -7.74
C TYR A 246 8.96 -19.71 -8.95
N LEU A 247 8.12 -18.85 -9.53
CA LEU A 247 7.49 -19.04 -10.83
C LEU A 247 8.31 -18.27 -11.88
N ILE A 248 8.73 -18.94 -12.95
CA ILE A 248 9.52 -18.31 -14.01
C ILE A 248 8.58 -17.80 -15.10
N VAL A 249 8.75 -16.54 -15.51
CA VAL A 249 7.91 -15.88 -16.54
C VAL A 249 8.79 -15.16 -17.55
N PRO A 250 8.35 -14.92 -18.80
CA PRO A 250 9.11 -14.08 -19.72
C PRO A 250 9.08 -12.61 -19.26
N VAL A 251 10.19 -11.89 -19.42
CA VAL A 251 10.21 -10.43 -19.23
C VAL A 251 9.30 -9.79 -20.29
N ASP A 252 9.55 -10.07 -21.56
CA ASP A 252 8.71 -9.63 -22.69
C ASP A 252 7.84 -10.77 -23.22
N TYR A 253 6.52 -10.67 -23.00
CA TYR A 253 5.53 -11.59 -23.55
C TYR A 253 5.45 -11.59 -25.09
N LYS A 254 5.98 -10.58 -25.79
CA LYS A 254 6.10 -10.57 -27.25
C LYS A 254 7.34 -11.31 -27.75
N ASN A 255 8.29 -11.59 -26.86
CA ASN A 255 9.50 -12.35 -27.13
C ASN A 255 9.71 -13.43 -26.03
N PRO A 256 8.83 -14.44 -25.95
CA PRO A 256 8.85 -15.41 -24.85
C PRO A 256 10.14 -16.25 -24.77
N GLY A 257 10.91 -16.36 -25.86
CA GLY A 257 12.23 -16.99 -25.88
C GLY A 257 13.38 -16.12 -25.33
N GLY A 258 13.09 -14.89 -24.88
CA GLY A 258 14.05 -13.95 -24.33
C GLY A 258 14.38 -14.16 -22.85
N ALA A 259 14.78 -13.07 -22.19
CA ALA A 259 15.06 -13.04 -20.76
C ALA A 259 13.82 -13.36 -19.91
N THR A 260 14.06 -13.91 -18.73
CA THR A 260 13.03 -14.36 -17.78
C THR A 260 13.13 -13.60 -16.46
N ALA A 261 12.00 -13.50 -15.77
CA ALA A 261 11.89 -13.04 -14.39
C ALA A 261 11.46 -14.22 -13.50
N ALA A 262 11.77 -14.15 -12.21
CA ALA A 262 11.37 -15.12 -11.20
C ALA A 262 10.43 -14.44 -10.19
N ILE A 263 9.15 -14.79 -10.25
CA ILE A 263 8.10 -14.28 -9.37
C ILE A 263 8.13 -15.09 -8.07
N ALA A 264 8.37 -14.45 -6.93
CA ALA A 264 8.34 -15.09 -5.63
C ALA A 264 6.90 -15.40 -5.21
N LEU A 265 6.68 -16.62 -4.74
CA LEU A 265 5.39 -17.11 -4.24
C LEU A 265 5.57 -17.66 -2.82
N MET A 266 4.70 -17.29 -1.90
CA MET A 266 4.48 -17.98 -0.62
C MET A 266 3.10 -18.62 -0.64
N LYS A 267 3.04 -19.92 -0.35
CA LYS A 267 1.80 -20.67 -0.21
C LYS A 267 1.61 -21.08 1.25
N VAL A 268 0.61 -20.49 1.90
CA VAL A 268 0.09 -20.95 3.19
C VAL A 268 -0.85 -22.13 2.94
N LYS A 269 -0.51 -23.33 3.41
CA LYS A 269 -1.23 -24.56 3.09
C LYS A 269 -2.64 -24.58 3.69
N ALA A 270 -3.61 -25.14 2.97
CA ALA A 270 -4.94 -25.45 3.51
C ALA A 270 -4.83 -26.36 4.75
N LYS A 271 -5.55 -26.05 5.84
CA LYS A 271 -5.54 -26.85 7.08
C LYS A 271 -6.16 -28.23 6.89
N ASN A 272 -7.06 -28.39 5.92
CA ASN A 272 -7.64 -29.68 5.54
C ASN A 272 -7.43 -29.98 4.05
N PRO A 273 -6.28 -30.57 3.66
CA PRO A 273 -5.96 -30.88 2.27
C PRO A 273 -7.00 -31.79 1.57
N ASP A 274 -7.66 -32.68 2.30
CA ASP A 274 -8.70 -33.58 1.77
C ASP A 274 -10.00 -32.83 1.39
N ALA A 275 -10.18 -31.59 1.88
CA ALA A 275 -11.30 -30.70 1.56
C ALA A 275 -10.88 -29.49 0.71
N ARG A 276 -9.66 -29.47 0.15
CA ARG A 276 -9.13 -28.35 -0.64
C ARG A 276 -9.95 -28.12 -1.91
N ILE A 277 -10.47 -26.90 -2.07
CA ILE A 277 -11.18 -26.43 -3.27
C ILE A 277 -10.19 -25.92 -4.33
N GLY A 278 -9.16 -25.17 -3.91
CA GLY A 278 -8.23 -24.49 -4.82
C GLY A 278 -7.25 -23.60 -4.06
N SER A 279 -6.63 -22.65 -4.76
CA SER A 279 -5.80 -21.59 -4.16
C SER A 279 -6.48 -20.23 -4.28
N ILE A 280 -6.34 -19.38 -3.26
CA ILE A 280 -6.67 -17.94 -3.33
C ILE A 280 -5.37 -17.17 -3.52
N PHE A 281 -5.23 -16.50 -4.66
CA PHE A 281 -4.15 -15.57 -4.92
C PHE A 281 -4.47 -14.21 -4.31
N MET A 282 -3.50 -13.60 -3.62
CA MET A 282 -3.68 -12.33 -2.92
C MET A 282 -2.59 -11.32 -3.32
N ASP A 283 -3.01 -10.10 -3.64
CA ASP A 283 -2.14 -8.94 -3.86
C ASP A 283 -2.54 -7.79 -2.90
N PRO A 284 -1.58 -7.21 -2.15
CA PRO A 284 -1.83 -6.14 -1.18
C PRO A 284 -1.98 -4.74 -1.81
N GLY A 285 -1.71 -4.60 -3.11
CA GLY A 285 -1.63 -3.32 -3.79
C GLY A 285 -0.33 -2.57 -3.55
N GLY A 286 -0.46 -1.28 -3.23
CA GLY A 286 0.60 -0.29 -3.37
C GLY A 286 0.41 0.54 -4.65
N PRO A 287 1.00 0.23 -5.82
CA PRO A 287 1.80 -0.97 -6.14
C PRO A 287 3.12 -1.07 -5.37
N GLY A 288 3.79 -2.22 -5.45
CA GLY A 288 5.07 -2.44 -4.78
C GLY A 288 4.97 -3.02 -3.37
N GLY A 289 3.76 -3.36 -2.89
CA GLY A 289 3.57 -4.16 -1.69
C GLY A 289 3.99 -5.62 -1.89
N SER A 290 4.56 -6.22 -0.85
CA SER A 290 5.01 -7.61 -0.83
C SER A 290 3.85 -8.55 -0.52
N GLY A 291 3.34 -9.28 -1.52
CA GLY A 291 2.28 -10.27 -1.32
C GLY A 291 2.78 -11.48 -0.53
N VAL A 292 4.06 -11.84 -0.69
CA VAL A 292 4.76 -12.86 0.10
C VAL A 292 4.77 -12.51 1.59
N GLU A 293 5.00 -11.24 1.92
CA GLU A 293 4.97 -10.74 3.30
C GLU A 293 3.53 -10.72 3.84
N ARG A 294 2.60 -10.05 3.14
CA ARG A 294 1.22 -9.86 3.61
C ARG A 294 0.45 -11.17 3.78
N ILE A 295 0.77 -12.22 3.02
CA ILE A 295 0.09 -13.53 3.19
C ILE A 295 0.61 -14.29 4.41
N PHE A 296 1.82 -14.02 4.90
CA PHE A 296 2.39 -14.72 6.06
C PHE A 296 1.56 -14.51 7.34
N ASP A 297 0.94 -13.33 7.49
CA ASP A 297 0.02 -13.03 8.60
C ASP A 297 -1.17 -14.01 8.65
N SER A 298 -1.59 -14.56 7.51
CA SER A 298 -2.72 -15.49 7.42
C SER A 298 -2.41 -16.92 7.90
N VAL A 299 -1.16 -17.24 8.25
CA VAL A 299 -0.77 -18.55 8.79
C VAL A 299 -1.57 -18.89 10.04
N THR A 300 -1.70 -17.95 10.97
CA THR A 300 -2.41 -18.11 12.24
C THR A 300 -3.93 -17.93 12.14
N ALA A 301 -4.43 -17.42 11.01
CA ALA A 301 -5.86 -17.20 10.79
C ALA A 301 -6.68 -18.49 10.94
N SER A 302 -7.92 -18.37 11.40
CA SER A 302 -8.83 -19.50 11.62
C SER A 302 -10.20 -19.21 11.02
N SER A 303 -10.40 -19.65 9.78
CA SER A 303 -11.62 -19.48 9.01
C SER A 303 -11.85 -20.69 8.11
N GLU A 304 -13.09 -20.86 7.64
CA GLU A 304 -13.44 -21.92 6.69
C GLU A 304 -12.64 -21.82 5.37
N VAL A 305 -12.20 -20.61 5.02
CA VAL A 305 -11.26 -20.38 3.91
C VAL A 305 -9.90 -21.02 4.19
N ARG A 306 -9.33 -20.87 5.39
CA ARG A 306 -8.06 -21.53 5.76
C ARG A 306 -8.17 -23.06 5.78
N ASP A 307 -9.36 -23.61 6.03
CA ASP A 307 -9.57 -25.06 5.96
C ASP A 307 -9.61 -25.59 4.52
N LYS A 308 -10.17 -24.81 3.58
CA LYS A 308 -10.50 -25.25 2.21
C LYS A 308 -9.62 -24.68 1.10
N PHE A 309 -8.76 -23.71 1.36
CA PHE A 309 -7.90 -23.09 0.35
C PHE A 309 -6.45 -23.02 0.78
N ASP A 310 -5.55 -23.28 -0.17
CA ASP A 310 -4.20 -22.75 -0.08
C ASP A 310 -4.26 -21.23 -0.30
N LEU A 311 -3.56 -20.44 0.50
CA LEU A 311 -3.48 -18.99 0.29
C LEU A 311 -2.12 -18.65 -0.32
N ILE A 312 -2.11 -17.98 -1.46
CA ILE A 312 -0.90 -17.68 -2.23
C ILE A 312 -0.70 -16.17 -2.31
N GLY A 313 0.29 -15.69 -1.57
CA GLY A 313 0.86 -14.37 -1.77
C GLY A 313 1.91 -14.43 -2.86
N PHE A 314 1.88 -13.47 -3.78
CA PHE A 314 2.89 -13.32 -4.82
C PHE A 314 3.47 -11.91 -4.79
N ASP A 315 4.78 -11.79 -5.02
CA ASP A 315 5.40 -10.48 -5.23
C ASP A 315 5.39 -10.18 -6.72
N PRO A 316 4.74 -9.11 -7.22
CA PRO A 316 4.73 -8.80 -8.65
C PRO A 316 6.13 -8.64 -9.24
N ARG A 317 6.26 -8.74 -10.56
CA ARG A 317 7.54 -8.54 -11.28
C ARG A 317 8.22 -7.23 -10.88
N GLY A 318 9.43 -7.33 -10.32
CA GLY A 318 10.19 -6.18 -9.83
C GLY A 318 9.95 -5.79 -8.38
N VAL A 319 9.06 -6.47 -7.65
CA VAL A 319 8.71 -6.16 -6.25
C VAL A 319 9.40 -7.14 -5.29
N SER A 320 9.89 -6.62 -4.15
CA SER A 320 10.31 -7.43 -2.99
C SER A 320 11.21 -8.62 -3.37
N SER A 321 10.76 -9.86 -3.16
CA SER A 321 11.57 -11.08 -3.36
C SER A 321 11.62 -11.56 -4.81
N SER A 322 10.87 -10.93 -5.72
CA SER A 322 10.84 -11.22 -7.15
C SER A 322 12.05 -10.63 -7.89
N LEU A 323 12.56 -11.38 -8.85
CA LEU A 323 13.87 -11.12 -9.47
C LEU A 323 13.75 -10.91 -10.99
N PRO A 324 14.45 -9.90 -11.57
CA PRO A 324 15.17 -8.85 -10.87
C PRO A 324 14.22 -7.87 -10.17
N MET A 325 14.62 -7.39 -8.99
CA MET A 325 13.91 -6.36 -8.22
C MET A 325 14.17 -4.96 -8.82
N ILE A 326 13.18 -4.06 -8.75
CA ILE A 326 13.29 -2.65 -9.10
C ILE A 326 14.10 -1.94 -8.02
N ARG A 327 15.11 -1.17 -8.43
CA ARG A 327 16.04 -0.49 -7.51
C ARG A 327 16.38 0.88 -8.06
N CYS A 328 16.01 1.93 -7.35
CA CYS A 328 16.18 3.32 -7.76
C CYS A 328 17.25 4.03 -6.92
N LYS A 329 16.82 5.00 -6.10
CA LYS A 329 17.65 5.72 -5.14
C LYS A 329 18.18 4.79 -4.04
N SER A 330 19.36 5.10 -3.51
CA SER A 330 19.90 4.37 -2.36
C SER A 330 19.26 4.78 -1.05
N SER A 331 19.47 4.00 0.01
CA SER A 331 19.00 4.31 1.37
C SER A 331 19.56 5.64 1.88
N ALA A 332 20.85 5.92 1.59
CA ALA A 332 21.50 7.18 1.95
C ALA A 332 20.92 8.38 1.18
N ALA A 333 20.61 8.20 -0.12
CA ALA A 333 19.92 9.21 -0.92
C ALA A 333 18.53 9.51 -0.36
N PHE A 334 17.78 8.47 0.03
CA PHE A 334 16.42 8.62 0.57
C PHE A 334 16.42 9.33 1.93
N ASP A 335 17.33 8.95 2.85
CA ASP A 335 17.51 9.62 4.14
C ASP A 335 17.86 11.12 4.00
N ALA A 336 18.66 11.48 2.99
CA ALA A 336 18.98 12.88 2.71
C ALA A 336 17.79 13.64 2.12
N GLN A 337 17.07 13.03 1.17
CA GLN A 337 15.89 13.60 0.53
C GLN A 337 14.76 13.85 1.56
N ARG A 338 14.39 12.86 2.38
CA ARG A 338 13.36 13.02 3.42
C ARG A 338 13.62 14.18 4.39
N GLN A 339 14.88 14.42 4.75
CA GLN A 339 15.26 15.50 5.67
C GLN A 339 15.42 16.87 4.98
N GLY A 340 15.77 16.91 3.69
CA GLY A 340 16.17 18.12 2.98
C GLY A 340 15.18 18.69 1.95
N SER A 341 14.14 17.94 1.56
CA SER A 341 13.29 18.29 0.41
C SER A 341 12.45 19.56 0.56
N ASP A 342 11.95 19.90 1.76
CA ASP A 342 11.06 21.05 2.03
C ASP A 342 11.54 22.36 1.37
N MET A 343 12.85 22.61 1.39
CA MET A 343 13.45 23.88 0.97
C MET A 343 14.02 23.85 -0.46
N LEU A 344 13.80 22.78 -1.22
CA LEU A 344 14.27 22.68 -2.60
C LEU A 344 13.41 23.53 -3.55
N THR A 345 14.09 24.37 -4.34
CA THR A 345 13.45 25.03 -5.48
C THR A 345 12.99 24.00 -6.52
N ALA A 346 11.98 24.35 -7.33
CA ALA A 346 11.51 23.54 -8.45
C ALA A 346 12.65 22.91 -9.28
N ALA A 347 13.62 23.71 -9.72
CA ALA A 347 14.75 23.25 -10.53
C ALA A 347 15.76 22.35 -9.79
N GLN A 348 15.69 22.28 -8.46
CA GLN A 348 16.44 21.32 -7.65
C GLN A 348 15.65 20.02 -7.48
N ARG A 349 14.32 20.10 -7.24
CA ARG A 349 13.45 18.92 -7.19
C ARG A 349 13.45 18.16 -8.53
N ASP A 350 13.39 18.87 -9.64
CA ASP A 350 13.55 18.31 -10.99
C ASP A 350 14.86 17.50 -11.16
N LYS A 351 15.98 17.96 -10.54
CA LYS A 351 17.27 17.23 -10.60
C LYS A 351 17.28 16.00 -9.72
N VAL A 352 16.71 16.07 -8.52
CA VAL A 352 16.55 14.91 -7.63
C VAL A 352 15.71 13.84 -8.34
N LEU A 353 14.63 14.25 -8.99
CA LEU A 353 13.77 13.36 -9.77
C LEU A 353 14.52 12.73 -10.96
N GLU A 354 15.20 13.54 -11.79
CA GLU A 354 16.00 13.04 -12.91
C GLU A 354 17.08 12.04 -12.46
N HIS A 355 17.78 12.34 -11.36
CA HIS A 355 18.79 11.47 -10.77
C HIS A 355 18.18 10.15 -10.26
N ASN A 356 17.12 10.22 -9.46
CA ASN A 356 16.44 9.04 -8.91
C ASN A 356 15.91 8.13 -10.03
N THR A 357 15.31 8.70 -11.09
CA THR A 357 14.85 7.94 -12.26
C THR A 357 16.02 7.34 -13.05
N ALA A 358 17.12 8.06 -13.23
CA ALA A 358 18.32 7.50 -13.87
C ALA A 358 18.88 6.31 -13.06
N ALA A 359 18.91 6.41 -11.73
CA ALA A 359 19.31 5.33 -10.85
C ALA A 359 18.39 4.09 -10.96
N CYS A 360 17.08 4.26 -11.19
CA CYS A 360 16.16 3.15 -11.51
C CYS A 360 16.65 2.33 -12.70
N TYR A 361 16.96 3.00 -13.82
CA TYR A 361 17.40 2.34 -15.05
C TYR A 361 18.82 1.75 -14.96
N GLU A 362 19.69 2.28 -14.10
CA GLU A 362 21.04 1.74 -13.89
C GLU A 362 21.06 0.53 -12.95
N ASN A 363 20.32 0.58 -11.84
CA ASN A 363 20.42 -0.42 -10.77
C ASN A 363 19.43 -1.58 -10.92
N THR A 364 18.28 -1.37 -11.56
CA THR A 364 17.32 -2.45 -11.84
C THR A 364 17.91 -3.46 -12.82
N GLY A 365 17.87 -4.76 -12.49
CA GLY A 365 18.47 -5.83 -13.30
C GLY A 365 19.99 -6.00 -13.17
N LYS A 366 20.68 -5.08 -12.47
CA LYS A 366 22.13 -5.15 -12.20
C LYS A 366 22.45 -6.46 -11.44
N GLY A 367 23.38 -7.24 -11.99
CA GLY A 367 23.72 -8.59 -11.50
C GLY A 367 22.93 -9.74 -12.14
N PHE A 368 21.80 -9.48 -12.81
CA PHE A 368 20.96 -10.50 -13.47
C PHE A 368 21.19 -10.60 -15.00
N GLY A 369 22.09 -9.79 -15.55
CA GLY A 369 22.34 -9.74 -17.00
C GLY A 369 21.20 -9.10 -17.82
N ILE A 370 20.24 -8.46 -17.15
CA ILE A 370 19.12 -7.74 -17.76
C ILE A 370 19.34 -6.24 -17.51
N ALA A 371 19.30 -5.40 -18.53
CA ALA A 371 19.40 -3.96 -18.33
C ALA A 371 18.06 -3.40 -17.81
N GLY A 372 18.09 -2.41 -16.92
CA GLY A 372 16.86 -1.75 -16.45
C GLY A 372 16.03 -1.15 -17.59
N ALA A 373 16.69 -0.70 -18.67
CA ALA A 373 16.02 -0.23 -19.89
C ALA A 373 15.26 -1.32 -20.67
N ASP A 374 15.60 -2.60 -20.49
CA ASP A 374 14.92 -3.75 -21.10
C ASP A 374 13.90 -4.40 -20.14
N PHE A 375 13.98 -4.12 -18.83
CA PHE A 375 13.08 -4.68 -17.81
C PHE A 375 11.93 -3.73 -17.44
N ILE A 376 12.23 -2.47 -17.12
CA ILE A 376 11.26 -1.46 -16.67
C ILE A 376 10.06 -1.31 -17.63
N PRO A 377 10.21 -1.33 -18.98
CA PRO A 377 9.06 -1.28 -19.89
C PRO A 377 8.04 -2.41 -19.73
N HIS A 378 8.37 -3.45 -18.97
CA HIS A 378 7.57 -4.66 -18.81
C HIS A 378 7.03 -4.88 -17.39
N VAL A 379 7.24 -3.95 -16.43
CA VAL A 379 6.81 -4.15 -15.03
C VAL A 379 5.33 -3.81 -14.75
N GLY A 380 4.67 -3.07 -15.64
CA GLY A 380 3.27 -2.66 -15.49
C GLY A 380 2.26 -3.81 -15.46
N THR A 381 1.05 -3.53 -14.96
CA THR A 381 -0.04 -4.48 -14.67
C THR A 381 -0.38 -5.39 -15.83
N VAL A 382 -0.29 -4.89 -17.07
CA VAL A 382 -0.55 -5.64 -18.30
C VAL A 382 0.28 -6.91 -18.47
N ASN A 383 1.40 -7.04 -17.74
CA ASN A 383 2.19 -8.27 -17.69
C ASN A 383 2.03 -8.99 -16.34
N VAL A 384 1.79 -8.28 -15.24
CA VAL A 384 1.45 -8.88 -13.93
C VAL A 384 0.23 -9.82 -14.05
N ILE A 385 -0.81 -9.43 -14.77
CA ILE A 385 -2.00 -10.28 -14.97
C ILE A 385 -1.71 -11.57 -15.74
N LYS A 386 -0.67 -11.56 -16.60
CA LYS A 386 -0.23 -12.74 -17.37
C LYS A 386 0.64 -13.64 -16.52
N ASP A 387 1.48 -13.06 -15.66
CA ASP A 387 2.21 -13.80 -14.63
C ASP A 387 1.23 -14.51 -13.70
N LEU A 388 0.12 -13.85 -13.33
CA LEU A 388 -0.94 -14.38 -12.49
C LEU A 388 -1.72 -15.54 -13.15
N ASP A 389 -2.02 -15.47 -14.46
CA ASP A 389 -2.68 -16.60 -15.17
C ASP A 389 -1.73 -17.80 -15.34
N ILE A 390 -0.44 -17.55 -15.55
CA ILE A 390 0.60 -18.58 -15.51
C ILE A 390 0.72 -19.18 -14.09
N ALA A 391 0.66 -18.36 -13.04
CA ALA A 391 0.72 -18.82 -11.66
C ALA A 391 -0.46 -19.76 -11.34
N ARG A 392 -1.69 -19.35 -11.71
CA ARG A 392 -2.91 -20.17 -11.64
C ARG A 392 -2.70 -21.54 -12.28
N ALA A 393 -2.20 -21.59 -13.52
CA ALA A 393 -1.96 -22.83 -14.24
C ALA A 393 -0.88 -23.72 -13.59
N ALA A 394 0.22 -23.10 -13.12
CA ALA A 394 1.37 -23.77 -12.52
C ALA A 394 1.10 -24.35 -11.11
N VAL A 395 0.12 -23.81 -10.37
CA VAL A 395 -0.36 -24.41 -9.11
C VAL A 395 -1.42 -25.50 -9.32
N GLY A 396 -1.95 -25.63 -10.54
CA GLY A 396 -2.89 -26.68 -10.92
C GLY A 396 -4.37 -26.31 -10.82
N ASP A 397 -4.71 -25.02 -10.65
CA ASP A 397 -6.09 -24.58 -10.59
C ASP A 397 -6.60 -24.19 -11.99
N ASN A 398 -7.75 -24.74 -12.42
CA ASN A 398 -8.33 -24.43 -13.74
C ASN A 398 -8.92 -23.01 -13.83
N LYS A 399 -9.28 -22.43 -12.67
CA LYS A 399 -9.84 -21.09 -12.52
C LYS A 399 -9.27 -20.45 -11.25
N ILE A 400 -8.99 -19.15 -11.29
CA ILE A 400 -8.44 -18.40 -10.16
C ILE A 400 -9.51 -18.09 -9.11
N ASN A 401 -9.11 -18.13 -7.85
CA ASN A 401 -9.78 -17.38 -6.78
C ASN A 401 -8.84 -16.22 -6.44
N TYR A 402 -9.32 -14.98 -6.47
CA TYR A 402 -8.48 -13.80 -6.31
C TYR A 402 -8.98 -12.87 -5.20
N LEU A 403 -8.04 -12.26 -4.47
CA LEU A 403 -8.26 -11.23 -3.47
C LEU A 403 -7.29 -10.07 -3.75
N GLY A 404 -7.82 -8.98 -4.29
CA GLY A 404 -7.06 -7.75 -4.49
C GLY A 404 -7.43 -6.72 -3.44
N TYR A 405 -6.42 -6.15 -2.78
CA TYR A 405 -6.58 -4.96 -1.93
C TYR A 405 -6.02 -3.74 -2.63
N SER A 406 -6.66 -2.56 -2.49
CA SER A 406 -6.08 -1.29 -2.95
C SER A 406 -5.75 -1.35 -4.47
N TYR A 407 -4.55 -0.99 -4.88
CA TYR A 407 -4.08 -1.18 -6.27
C TYR A 407 -4.22 -2.64 -6.79
N GLY A 408 -4.21 -3.64 -5.92
CA GLY A 408 -4.51 -5.03 -6.26
C GLY A 408 -5.91 -5.22 -6.86
N THR A 409 -6.85 -4.29 -6.65
CA THR A 409 -8.12 -4.30 -7.38
C THR A 409 -7.97 -3.96 -8.86
N SER A 410 -7.02 -3.08 -9.22
CA SER A 410 -6.65 -2.78 -10.61
C SER A 410 -6.11 -4.02 -11.33
N ILE A 411 -5.21 -4.77 -10.68
CA ILE A 411 -4.75 -6.09 -11.17
C ILE A 411 -5.96 -7.02 -11.39
N GLY A 412 -6.91 -7.05 -10.46
CA GLY A 412 -8.16 -7.80 -10.59
C GLY A 412 -9.00 -7.41 -11.81
N TYR A 413 -9.25 -6.12 -12.04
CA TYR A 413 -9.99 -5.64 -13.22
C TYR A 413 -9.31 -5.99 -14.53
N GLN A 414 -7.99 -5.79 -14.61
CA GLN A 414 -7.23 -6.07 -15.83
C GLN A 414 -7.19 -7.59 -16.11
N TYR A 415 -7.03 -8.42 -15.08
CA TYR A 415 -7.13 -9.87 -15.20
C TYR A 415 -8.53 -10.29 -15.68
N ALA A 416 -9.59 -9.71 -15.11
CA ALA A 416 -10.97 -10.03 -15.49
C ALA A 416 -11.35 -9.53 -16.88
N MET A 417 -10.65 -8.54 -17.45
CA MET A 417 -10.83 -8.12 -18.84
C MET A 417 -10.11 -9.04 -19.84
N GLU A 418 -8.92 -9.54 -19.50
CA GLU A 418 -8.10 -10.38 -20.38
C GLU A 418 -8.47 -11.87 -20.28
N PHE A 419 -8.80 -12.36 -19.07
CA PHE A 419 -9.04 -13.77 -18.75
C PHE A 419 -10.39 -14.04 -18.03
N PRO A 420 -11.54 -13.52 -18.51
CA PRO A 420 -12.84 -13.64 -17.82
C PRO A 420 -13.27 -15.09 -17.56
N ASP A 421 -12.98 -16.00 -18.49
CA ASP A 421 -13.34 -17.42 -18.38
C ASP A 421 -12.54 -18.16 -17.29
N ASN A 422 -11.35 -17.65 -16.94
CA ASN A 422 -10.44 -18.23 -15.96
C ASN A 422 -10.74 -17.79 -14.52
N ILE A 423 -11.89 -17.16 -14.24
CA ILE A 423 -12.30 -16.74 -12.88
C ILE A 423 -13.27 -17.76 -12.27
N ARG A 424 -13.06 -18.10 -10.99
CA ARG A 424 -14.04 -18.77 -10.10
C ARG A 424 -14.65 -17.77 -9.13
N THR A 425 -13.82 -17.08 -8.36
CA THR A 425 -14.21 -16.00 -7.44
C THR A 425 -13.18 -14.87 -7.46
N MET A 426 -13.64 -13.64 -7.25
CA MET A 426 -12.82 -12.44 -7.21
C MET A 426 -13.40 -11.46 -6.18
N VAL A 427 -12.63 -11.18 -5.15
CA VAL A 427 -12.90 -10.16 -4.13
C VAL A 427 -11.97 -8.98 -4.37
N LEU A 428 -12.54 -7.79 -4.40
CA LEU A 428 -11.82 -6.54 -4.61
C LEU A 428 -12.20 -5.59 -3.46
N ASP A 429 -11.28 -5.41 -2.53
CA ASP A 429 -11.44 -4.61 -1.31
C ASP A 429 -10.57 -3.36 -1.39
N ALA A 430 -11.02 -2.24 -0.83
CA ALA A 430 -10.40 -0.92 -1.03
C ALA A 430 -10.24 -0.59 -2.53
N VAL A 431 -11.36 -0.28 -3.18
CA VAL A 431 -11.46 -0.28 -4.65
C VAL A 431 -10.88 0.98 -5.32
N VAL A 432 -9.79 0.82 -6.07
CA VAL A 432 -9.37 1.81 -7.10
C VAL A 432 -10.42 1.93 -8.21
N ASN A 433 -10.70 3.14 -8.66
CA ASN A 433 -11.74 3.41 -9.66
C ASN A 433 -11.37 2.84 -11.05
N PRO A 434 -12.10 1.86 -11.60
CA PRO A 434 -11.76 1.22 -12.87
C PRO A 434 -11.91 2.13 -14.11
N PHE A 435 -12.44 3.34 -13.96
CA PHE A 435 -12.73 4.28 -15.05
C PHE A 435 -11.96 5.60 -14.95
N GLU A 436 -11.04 5.76 -13.98
CA GLU A 436 -10.29 7.01 -13.76
C GLU A 436 -9.55 7.50 -15.02
N ASN A 437 -8.99 6.58 -15.81
CA ASN A 437 -8.26 6.87 -17.06
C ASN A 437 -9.16 6.87 -18.31
N ASN A 438 -10.50 6.76 -18.13
CA ASN A 438 -11.49 6.85 -19.20
C ASN A 438 -12.67 7.78 -18.81
N PRO A 439 -12.56 9.09 -19.09
CA PRO A 439 -13.62 10.06 -18.81
C PRO A 439 -14.97 9.77 -19.50
N GLU A 440 -14.98 9.09 -20.66
CA GLU A 440 -16.22 8.72 -21.35
C GLU A 440 -16.98 7.60 -20.61
N GLU A 441 -16.26 6.62 -20.07
CA GLU A 441 -16.85 5.56 -19.26
C GLU A 441 -17.26 6.10 -17.88
N ALA A 442 -16.39 6.87 -17.22
CA ALA A 442 -16.66 7.48 -15.91
C ALA A 442 -17.91 8.37 -15.91
N ALA A 443 -18.15 9.14 -16.98
CA ALA A 443 -19.32 9.99 -17.12
C ALA A 443 -20.67 9.24 -17.04
N LYS A 444 -20.70 7.93 -17.30
CA LYS A 444 -21.90 7.08 -17.18
C LYS A 444 -22.29 6.80 -15.73
N TYR A 445 -21.36 7.00 -14.79
CA TYR A 445 -21.50 6.70 -13.36
C TYR A 445 -21.43 7.97 -12.49
N ALA A 446 -21.58 9.15 -13.10
CA ALA A 446 -21.50 10.45 -12.42
C ALA A 446 -22.57 10.66 -11.32
N GLU A 447 -23.62 9.84 -11.29
CA GLU A 447 -24.61 9.82 -10.19
C GLU A 447 -24.11 9.12 -8.92
N TYR A 448 -23.09 8.26 -9.03
CA TYR A 448 -22.50 7.50 -7.92
C TYR A 448 -21.19 8.11 -7.40
N THR A 449 -20.47 8.83 -8.25
CA THR A 449 -19.25 9.56 -7.85
C THR A 449 -19.56 10.62 -6.78
N ALA A 450 -18.64 10.83 -5.83
CA ALA A 450 -18.77 11.86 -4.78
C ALA A 450 -18.92 13.28 -5.34
N THR A 451 -18.57 13.49 -6.61
CA THR A 451 -18.62 14.75 -7.36
C THR A 451 -20.03 15.21 -7.76
N THR A 452 -21.04 15.06 -6.91
CA THR A 452 -22.33 15.79 -7.07
C THR A 452 -22.15 17.33 -6.96
N SER A 453 -20.97 17.80 -6.56
CA SER A 453 -20.53 19.20 -6.67
C SER A 453 -19.75 19.53 -7.95
N GLY A 454 -19.21 18.54 -8.69
CA GLY A 454 -18.47 18.75 -9.94
C GLY A 454 -17.13 19.51 -9.83
N THR A 455 -16.51 19.57 -8.65
CA THR A 455 -15.37 20.48 -8.34
C THR A 455 -14.05 19.80 -7.93
N VAL A 456 -13.98 18.47 -7.85
CA VAL A 456 -12.80 17.73 -7.38
C VAL A 456 -12.40 16.70 -8.44
N SER A 457 -11.14 16.65 -8.85
CA SER A 457 -10.61 15.64 -9.79
C SER A 457 -10.35 14.31 -9.07
N SER A 458 -10.17 13.21 -9.82
CA SER A 458 -9.72 11.92 -9.27
C SER A 458 -8.37 12.02 -8.56
N GLU A 459 -7.47 12.87 -9.05
CA GLU A 459 -6.18 13.19 -8.41
C GLU A 459 -6.34 13.79 -6.99
N LEU A 460 -7.47 14.43 -6.72
CA LEU A 460 -7.77 15.08 -5.43
C LEU A 460 -8.73 14.29 -4.54
N SER A 461 -9.44 13.28 -5.06
CA SER A 461 -10.40 12.49 -4.26
C SER A 461 -9.69 11.67 -3.19
N GLN A 462 -8.52 11.08 -3.50
CA GLN A 462 -7.71 10.34 -2.54
C GLN A 462 -7.29 11.22 -1.35
N ILE A 463 -6.65 12.36 -1.58
CA ILE A 463 -6.17 13.20 -0.48
C ILE A 463 -7.33 13.84 0.33
N GLN A 464 -8.50 14.02 -0.30
CA GLN A 464 -9.74 14.36 0.39
C GLN A 464 -10.27 13.20 1.27
N GLY A 465 -10.08 11.95 0.85
CA GLY A 465 -10.31 10.76 1.69
C GLY A 465 -9.47 10.81 2.96
N PHE A 466 -8.14 10.96 2.82
CA PHE A 466 -7.22 11.15 3.96
C PHE A 466 -7.64 12.29 4.90
N GLN A 467 -8.08 13.44 4.37
CA GLN A 467 -8.62 14.53 5.19
C GLN A 467 -9.89 14.13 5.94
N SER A 468 -10.80 13.39 5.29
CA SER A 468 -12.07 12.96 5.89
C SER A 468 -11.82 11.99 7.06
N THR A 469 -10.90 11.04 6.90
CA THR A 469 -10.45 10.12 7.97
C THR A 469 -9.68 10.88 9.05
N PHE A 470 -8.89 11.89 8.69
CA PHE A 470 -8.20 12.74 9.66
C PHE A 470 -9.18 13.56 10.52
N GLU A 471 -10.31 14.01 9.99
CA GLU A 471 -11.37 14.63 10.79
C GLU A 471 -11.99 13.64 11.80
N GLN A 472 -12.11 12.35 11.46
CA GLN A 472 -12.53 11.31 12.42
C GLN A 472 -11.50 11.14 13.54
N PHE A 473 -10.21 11.10 13.21
CA PHE A 473 -9.12 11.12 14.20
C PHE A 473 -9.20 12.36 15.12
N LEU A 474 -9.36 13.56 14.55
CA LEU A 474 -9.45 14.80 15.32
C LEU A 474 -10.61 14.77 16.32
N LEU A 475 -11.80 14.33 15.89
CA LEU A 475 -12.99 14.25 16.73
C LEU A 475 -12.83 13.22 17.85
N LYS A 476 -12.37 12.00 17.54
CA LYS A 476 -12.15 10.93 18.53
C LYS A 476 -11.08 11.32 19.54
N CYS A 477 -9.96 11.87 19.06
CA CYS A 477 -8.89 12.43 19.89
C CYS A 477 -9.46 13.46 20.88
N ALA A 478 -10.13 14.50 20.38
CA ALA A 478 -10.60 15.60 21.23
C ALA A 478 -11.70 15.20 22.23
N ALA A 479 -12.50 14.18 21.91
CA ALA A 479 -13.55 13.65 22.79
C ALA A 479 -13.00 12.72 23.89
N GLU A 480 -12.05 11.84 23.56
CA GLU A 480 -11.70 10.68 24.40
C GLU A 480 -10.20 10.55 24.72
N GLY A 481 -9.32 11.08 23.86
CA GLY A 481 -7.89 10.76 23.87
C GLY A 481 -7.62 9.33 23.41
N PHE A 482 -6.44 8.78 23.75
CA PHE A 482 -6.09 7.38 23.46
C PHE A 482 -5.22 6.79 24.57
N GLU A 483 -5.60 5.62 25.11
CA GLU A 483 -4.83 4.86 26.13
C GLU A 483 -4.27 5.78 27.24
N ASP A 484 -5.18 6.46 27.96
CA ASP A 484 -4.92 7.47 29.01
C ASP A 484 -4.10 8.71 28.60
N THR A 485 -3.70 8.83 27.32
CA THR A 485 -3.02 10.01 26.77
C THR A 485 -4.06 11.02 26.26
N PRO A 486 -4.18 12.22 26.86
CA PRO A 486 -5.09 13.26 26.39
C PRO A 486 -4.75 13.70 24.96
N CYS A 487 -5.72 14.29 24.25
CA CYS A 487 -5.47 14.79 22.91
C CYS A 487 -4.42 15.90 22.89
N ALA A 488 -3.36 15.72 22.09
CA ALA A 488 -2.32 16.73 21.86
C ALA A 488 -2.92 18.06 21.36
N LEU A 489 -4.03 18.00 20.63
CA LEU A 489 -4.69 19.14 19.99
C LEU A 489 -5.76 19.81 20.87
N GLY A 490 -5.98 19.29 22.08
CA GLY A 490 -6.99 19.79 23.02
C GLY A 490 -8.37 19.14 22.83
N THR A 491 -9.36 19.63 23.58
CA THR A 491 -10.70 19.03 23.71
C THR A 491 -11.80 19.87 23.05
N SER A 492 -11.48 20.53 21.92
CA SER A 492 -12.46 21.31 21.17
C SER A 492 -13.38 20.40 20.38
N THR A 493 -14.67 20.74 20.27
CA THR A 493 -15.60 20.08 19.33
C THR A 493 -15.69 20.77 17.97
N ASP A 494 -14.89 21.83 17.75
CA ASP A 494 -14.78 22.52 16.47
C ASP A 494 -13.53 22.03 15.72
N LEU A 495 -13.77 21.37 14.57
CA LEU A 495 -12.73 20.86 13.68
C LEU A 495 -11.75 21.96 13.21
N ASN A 496 -12.22 23.19 12.99
CA ASN A 496 -11.35 24.29 12.55
C ASN A 496 -10.31 24.63 13.62
N THR A 497 -10.72 24.65 14.89
CA THR A 497 -9.82 24.83 16.03
C THR A 497 -8.82 23.68 16.13
N LEU A 498 -9.27 22.43 16.03
CA LEU A 498 -8.38 21.26 16.11
C LEU A 498 -7.36 21.22 14.96
N MET A 499 -7.81 21.48 13.74
CA MET A 499 -6.96 21.61 12.55
C MET A 499 -5.93 22.74 12.72
N ALA A 500 -6.35 23.89 13.25
CA ALA A 500 -5.43 25.00 13.52
C ALA A 500 -4.40 24.68 14.61
N GLU A 501 -4.73 23.89 15.63
CA GLU A 501 -3.73 23.40 16.60
C GLU A 501 -2.76 22.39 15.96
N TYR A 502 -3.24 21.52 15.05
CA TYR A 502 -2.38 20.60 14.29
C TYR A 502 -1.43 21.37 13.37
N GLN A 503 -1.95 22.32 12.58
CA GLN A 503 -1.16 23.14 11.64
C GLN A 503 -0.06 23.94 12.35
N LYS A 504 -0.28 24.43 13.58
CA LYS A 504 0.79 25.06 14.39
C LYS A 504 1.98 24.13 14.67
N LEU A 505 1.74 22.82 14.76
CA LEU A 505 2.79 21.83 14.92
C LEU A 505 3.40 21.48 13.56
N SER A 506 2.60 21.11 12.54
CA SER A 506 3.13 20.68 11.25
C SER A 506 3.87 21.79 10.50
N GLN A 507 3.30 23.00 10.36
CA GLN A 507 3.88 24.12 9.60
C GLN A 507 5.18 24.69 10.19
N LYS A 508 5.52 24.27 11.42
CA LYS A 508 6.80 24.56 12.08
C LYS A 508 7.91 23.55 11.73
N ALA A 509 7.55 22.39 11.17
CA ALA A 509 8.53 21.44 10.61
C ALA A 509 9.18 22.01 9.34
N TRP A 510 8.40 22.69 8.49
CA TRP A 510 8.82 23.20 7.17
C TRP A 510 10.20 23.89 7.20
N GLY A 511 11.18 23.23 6.60
CA GLY A 511 12.55 23.73 6.45
C GLY A 511 13.28 24.05 7.75
N SER A 512 12.82 23.51 8.89
CA SER A 512 13.37 23.79 10.22
C SER A 512 14.07 22.57 10.81
N ASN A 513 15.13 22.80 11.59
CA ASN A 513 15.82 21.74 12.33
C ASN A 513 15.33 21.62 13.79
N VAL A 514 14.12 22.13 14.08
CA VAL A 514 13.57 22.24 15.44
C VAL A 514 13.09 20.89 15.97
N TYR A 515 12.51 20.07 15.10
CA TYR A 515 11.99 18.75 15.43
C TYR A 515 13.01 17.68 15.10
N LYS A 516 13.48 16.95 16.13
CA LYS A 516 14.48 15.88 15.96
C LYS A 516 14.06 14.58 16.62
N GLY A 517 14.43 13.47 16.01
CA GLY A 517 14.36 12.13 16.62
C GLY A 517 15.50 11.91 17.60
N ARG A 518 15.39 10.84 18.41
CA ARG A 518 16.50 10.36 19.27
C ARG A 518 17.73 9.89 18.48
N ASP A 519 17.54 9.52 17.22
CA ASP A 519 18.60 9.19 16.26
C ASP A 519 19.28 10.43 15.63
N GLY A 520 18.83 11.64 16.00
CA GLY A 520 19.36 12.91 15.51
C GLY A 520 18.80 13.38 14.17
N ARG A 521 17.98 12.57 13.46
CA ARG A 521 17.35 12.99 12.21
C ARG A 521 16.37 14.13 12.45
N VAL A 522 16.26 15.03 11.47
CA VAL A 522 15.25 16.11 11.48
C VAL A 522 13.94 15.58 10.90
N LEU A 523 12.82 15.93 11.52
CA LEU A 523 11.49 15.72 10.95
C LEU A 523 11.15 16.91 10.03
N SER A 524 11.15 16.68 8.72
CA SER A 524 10.67 17.61 7.70
C SER A 524 9.15 17.78 7.74
N PHE A 525 8.61 18.75 7.01
CA PHE A 525 7.17 18.85 6.78
C PHE A 525 6.65 17.65 6.00
N GLU A 526 7.40 17.19 5.00
CA GLU A 526 7.07 15.97 4.24
C GLU A 526 6.92 14.76 5.16
N ASP A 527 7.92 14.41 5.98
CA ASP A 527 7.83 13.29 6.93
C ASP A 527 6.72 13.48 7.98
N PHE A 528 6.44 14.71 8.42
CA PHE A 528 5.32 14.99 9.33
C PHE A 528 3.97 14.64 8.67
N THR A 529 3.78 15.05 7.42
CA THR A 529 2.57 14.75 6.64
C THR A 529 2.46 13.27 6.33
N GLN A 530 3.57 12.58 6.02
CA GLN A 530 3.60 11.14 5.73
C GLN A 530 3.33 10.28 6.97
N ALA A 531 3.84 10.67 8.14
CA ALA A 531 3.48 10.07 9.42
C ALA A 531 1.97 10.20 9.72
N THR A 532 1.37 11.35 9.39
CA THR A 532 -0.09 11.56 9.51
C THR A 532 -0.86 10.72 8.50
N ILE A 533 -0.41 10.64 7.24
CA ILE A 533 -1.00 9.82 6.18
C ILE A 533 -0.99 8.33 6.55
N LEU A 534 0.16 7.77 6.97
CA LEU A 534 0.23 6.39 7.47
C LEU A 534 -0.82 6.16 8.57
N SER A 535 -0.93 7.11 9.49
CA SER A 535 -1.82 6.97 10.63
C SER A 535 -3.29 6.92 10.24
N MET A 536 -3.68 7.36 9.03
CA MET A 536 -5.05 7.25 8.56
C MET A 536 -5.37 5.88 7.95
N TYR A 537 -4.37 5.09 7.52
CA TYR A 537 -4.61 3.75 6.96
C TYR A 537 -5.29 2.80 7.95
N SER A 538 -5.11 3.00 9.27
CA SER A 538 -5.87 2.27 10.28
C SER A 538 -6.01 3.03 11.60
N GLU A 539 -7.15 2.86 12.27
CA GLU A 539 -7.36 3.38 13.64
C GLU A 539 -6.30 2.91 14.64
N SER A 540 -5.70 1.74 14.40
CA SER A 540 -4.63 1.18 15.23
C SER A 540 -3.41 2.12 15.36
N PHE A 541 -3.18 3.00 14.38
CA PHE A 541 -2.10 3.99 14.38
C PHE A 541 -2.45 5.29 15.12
N TRP A 542 -3.74 5.59 15.36
CA TRP A 542 -4.19 6.89 15.87
C TRP A 542 -3.59 7.24 17.24
N LYS A 543 -3.40 6.24 18.10
CA LYS A 543 -2.73 6.43 19.39
C LYS A 543 -1.26 6.86 19.23
N TYR A 544 -0.55 6.30 18.26
CA TYR A 544 0.85 6.62 17.99
C TYR A 544 0.99 8.02 17.39
N LEU A 545 0.06 8.44 16.52
CA LEU A 545 -0.03 9.82 16.06
C LEU A 545 -0.24 10.80 17.23
N ASN A 546 -1.19 10.53 18.13
CA ASN A 546 -1.41 11.38 19.30
C ASN A 546 -0.18 11.43 20.24
N ILE A 547 0.54 10.31 20.41
CA ILE A 547 1.82 10.27 21.12
C ILE A 547 2.87 11.15 20.43
N GLY A 548 3.02 11.07 19.11
CA GLY A 548 3.96 11.89 18.33
C GLY A 548 3.66 13.39 18.42
N LEU A 549 2.39 13.78 18.23
CA LEU A 549 1.94 15.16 18.40
C LEU A 549 2.18 15.66 19.84
N THR A 550 2.00 14.81 20.85
CA THR A 550 2.28 15.14 22.26
C THR A 550 3.78 15.33 22.53
N GLN A 551 4.65 14.46 21.99
CA GLN A 551 6.11 14.57 22.11
C GLN A 551 6.63 15.87 21.46
N ILE A 552 6.10 16.21 20.28
CA ILE A 552 6.41 17.44 19.56
C ILE A 552 5.96 18.66 20.37
N LYS A 553 4.71 18.68 20.84
CA LYS A 553 4.13 19.81 21.59
C LYS A 553 4.87 20.10 22.90
N ASN A 554 5.30 19.06 23.61
CA ASN A 554 5.87 19.19 24.95
C ASN A 554 7.40 19.34 24.98
N GLY A 555 8.12 18.97 23.90
CA GLY A 555 9.59 18.99 23.91
C GLY A 555 10.28 19.08 22.55
N ASN A 556 9.56 19.32 21.45
CA ASN A 556 10.07 19.22 20.06
C ASN A 556 10.66 17.83 19.70
N ASN A 557 10.36 16.79 20.48
CA ASN A 557 10.81 15.43 20.22
C ASN A 557 9.93 14.82 19.12
N ALA A 558 10.54 14.42 18.02
CA ALA A 558 9.86 13.87 16.84
C ALA A 558 9.99 12.35 16.70
N THR A 559 10.52 11.65 17.71
CA THR A 559 10.85 10.22 17.61
C THR A 559 9.67 9.36 17.13
N MET A 560 8.46 9.54 17.70
CA MET A 560 7.30 8.76 17.24
C MET A 560 6.81 9.16 15.84
N MET A 561 6.94 10.44 15.45
CA MET A 561 6.59 10.87 14.08
C MET A 561 7.57 10.29 13.05
N LEU A 562 8.88 10.27 13.35
CA LEU A 562 9.88 9.62 12.50
C LEU A 562 9.69 8.10 12.43
N ILE A 563 9.28 7.44 13.51
CA ILE A 563 8.92 6.01 13.48
C ILE A 563 7.73 5.76 12.56
N LEU A 564 6.69 6.61 12.59
CA LEU A 564 5.56 6.50 11.67
C LEU A 564 5.97 6.74 10.21
N ALA A 565 6.77 7.78 9.93
CA ALA A 565 7.31 8.01 8.59
C ALA A 565 8.22 6.85 8.12
N ASP A 566 9.01 6.24 9.02
CA ASP A 566 9.85 5.08 8.72
C ASP A 566 9.06 3.82 8.41
N ILE A 567 7.93 3.58 9.10
CA ILE A 567 7.02 2.47 8.78
C ILE A 567 6.45 2.67 7.38
N TYR A 568 5.97 3.88 7.05
CA TYR A 568 5.44 4.21 5.73
C TYR A 568 6.47 3.93 4.61
N TYR A 569 7.70 4.41 4.80
CA TYR A 569 8.78 4.21 3.83
C TYR A 569 9.53 2.88 3.96
N SER A 570 9.10 1.97 4.84
CA SER A 570 9.75 0.68 5.08
C SER A 570 11.26 0.79 5.39
N ARG A 571 11.63 1.75 6.25
CA ARG A 571 13.02 1.97 6.69
C ARG A 571 13.33 1.12 7.93
N ASP A 572 14.29 0.21 7.82
CA ASP A 572 14.74 -0.57 8.97
C ASP A 572 15.58 0.28 9.93
N SER A 573 15.16 0.32 11.20
CA SER A 573 15.77 1.14 12.26
C SER A 573 17.15 0.64 12.73
N LYS A 574 17.55 -0.60 12.40
CA LYS A 574 18.83 -1.18 12.84
C LYS A 574 19.95 -0.98 11.81
N THR A 575 19.61 -1.10 10.54
CA THR A 575 20.52 -1.01 9.39
C THR A 575 20.51 0.35 8.73
N ASN A 576 19.45 1.15 8.94
CA ASN A 576 19.16 2.39 8.22
C ASN A 576 18.93 2.19 6.71
N LEU A 577 18.61 0.96 6.29
CA LEU A 577 18.32 0.63 4.91
C LEU A 577 16.80 0.62 4.66
N TYR A 578 16.42 0.99 3.44
CA TYR A 578 15.02 1.02 3.01
C TYR A 578 14.67 -0.26 2.24
N SER A 579 13.40 -0.65 2.28
CA SER A 579 12.84 -1.49 1.23
C SER A 579 12.75 -0.71 -0.09
N TYR A 580 12.73 -1.43 -1.21
CA TYR A 580 12.48 -0.82 -2.52
C TYR A 580 10.99 -0.74 -2.87
N SER A 581 10.06 -0.89 -1.90
CA SER A 581 8.61 -0.80 -2.15
C SER A 581 8.21 0.54 -2.76
N ASP A 582 8.69 1.66 -2.22
CA ASP A 582 8.51 3.00 -2.81
C ASP A 582 9.10 3.08 -4.22
N SER A 583 10.30 2.52 -4.46
CA SER A 583 10.91 2.52 -5.81
C SER A 583 10.09 1.72 -6.83
N ALA A 584 9.52 0.59 -6.40
CA ALA A 584 8.60 -0.22 -7.19
C ALA A 584 7.27 0.51 -7.42
N PHE A 585 6.70 1.14 -6.39
CA PHE A 585 5.51 2.01 -6.49
C PHE A 585 5.69 3.05 -7.59
N GLN A 586 6.76 3.85 -7.53
CA GLN A 586 7.02 4.89 -8.54
C GLN A 586 7.17 4.31 -9.94
N THR A 587 7.98 3.25 -10.08
CA THR A 587 8.29 2.66 -11.38
C THR A 587 7.07 2.02 -12.03
N ILE A 588 6.27 1.28 -11.26
CA ILE A 588 5.06 0.59 -11.75
C ILE A 588 3.99 1.63 -12.09
N TRP A 589 3.70 2.56 -11.17
CA TRP A 589 2.72 3.63 -11.40
C TRP A 589 3.05 4.47 -12.64
N CYS A 590 4.31 4.90 -12.78
CA CYS A 590 4.72 5.71 -13.92
C CYS A 590 4.74 4.92 -15.24
N THR A 591 4.94 3.60 -15.19
CA THR A 591 4.81 2.73 -16.38
C THR A 591 3.34 2.60 -16.79
N ASP A 592 2.44 2.33 -15.83
CA ASP A 592 1.02 2.09 -16.10
C ASP A 592 0.21 3.36 -16.39
N SER A 593 0.30 4.37 -15.52
CA SER A 593 -0.51 5.60 -15.57
C SER A 593 0.18 6.75 -16.29
N GLY A 594 1.51 6.84 -16.21
CA GLY A 594 2.30 7.93 -16.79
C GLY A 594 2.10 9.29 -16.11
N THR A 595 2.66 10.33 -16.73
CA THR A 595 2.46 11.72 -16.33
C THR A 595 1.04 12.17 -16.66
N SER A 596 0.36 12.80 -15.69
CA SER A 596 -0.94 13.46 -15.93
C SER A 596 -0.85 14.47 -17.08
N PRO A 597 -1.87 14.62 -17.96
CA PRO A 597 -1.79 15.46 -19.16
C PRO A 597 -1.29 16.90 -18.92
N ASP A 598 -1.66 17.48 -17.78
CA ASP A 598 -1.26 18.83 -17.37
C ASP A 598 -0.16 18.84 -16.28
N GLY A 599 0.31 17.67 -15.82
CA GLY A 599 1.28 17.53 -14.72
C GLY A 599 2.66 18.14 -14.97
N ASN A 600 2.94 18.53 -16.22
CA ASN A 600 4.15 19.27 -16.62
C ASN A 600 3.89 20.73 -17.00
N ASP A 601 2.65 21.23 -16.92
CA ASP A 601 2.38 22.67 -16.98
C ASP A 601 2.56 23.29 -15.58
N PRO A 602 3.50 24.24 -15.39
CA PRO A 602 3.67 24.95 -14.14
C PRO A 602 2.40 25.58 -13.58
N ALA A 603 1.50 26.10 -14.44
CA ALA A 603 0.29 26.75 -13.97
C ALA A 603 -0.73 25.73 -13.43
N ALA A 604 -0.93 24.62 -14.13
CA ALA A 604 -1.77 23.52 -13.68
C ALA A 604 -1.21 22.85 -12.40
N ALA A 605 0.09 22.56 -12.34
CA ALA A 605 0.72 21.95 -11.16
C ALA A 605 0.54 22.83 -9.91
N THR A 606 0.82 24.14 -9.99
CA THR A 606 0.56 25.07 -8.88
C THR A 606 -0.93 25.15 -8.52
N ALA A 607 -1.85 25.11 -9.50
CA ALA A 607 -3.29 25.13 -9.24
C ALA A 607 -3.77 23.85 -8.53
N LEU A 608 -3.29 22.68 -8.94
CA LEU A 608 -3.58 21.39 -8.31
C LEU A 608 -3.13 21.39 -6.84
N THR A 609 -1.90 21.83 -6.56
CA THR A 609 -1.39 21.95 -5.18
C THR A 609 -2.20 22.96 -4.35
N GLN A 610 -2.66 24.07 -4.96
CA GLN A 610 -3.55 25.02 -4.30
C GLN A 610 -4.91 24.41 -3.94
N GLU A 611 -5.49 23.56 -4.79
CA GLU A 611 -6.74 22.85 -4.45
C GLU A 611 -6.49 21.75 -3.41
N GLN A 612 -5.37 21.02 -3.48
CA GLN A 612 -4.96 20.04 -2.46
C GLN A 612 -4.95 20.65 -1.05
N TYR A 613 -4.33 21.82 -0.85
CA TYR A 613 -4.33 22.50 0.45
C TYR A 613 -5.72 22.95 0.93
N LYS A 614 -6.70 23.07 0.03
CA LYS A 614 -8.11 23.39 0.39
C LYS A 614 -8.93 22.15 0.71
N VAL A 615 -8.79 21.07 -0.07
CA VAL A 615 -9.54 19.81 0.16
C VAL A 615 -8.93 18.96 1.27
N ALA A 616 -7.65 19.17 1.58
CA ALA A 616 -6.92 18.50 2.65
C ALA A 616 -6.02 19.47 3.45
N PRO A 617 -6.60 20.37 4.28
CA PRO A 617 -5.82 21.37 5.04
C PRO A 617 -4.73 20.80 5.97
N PHE A 618 -4.77 19.52 6.35
CA PHE A 618 -3.66 18.90 7.09
C PHE A 618 -2.34 18.88 6.29
N THR A 619 -2.40 19.02 4.96
CA THR A 619 -1.25 19.08 4.04
C THR A 619 -0.72 20.49 3.78
N ASP A 620 -1.36 21.54 4.31
CA ASP A 620 -0.96 22.95 4.08
C ASP A 620 0.32 23.32 4.87
N PRO A 621 1.47 23.61 4.21
CA PRO A 621 2.73 24.01 4.85
C PRO A 621 2.75 25.45 5.38
N GLY A 622 1.66 26.19 5.18
CA GLY A 622 1.50 27.57 5.61
C GLY A 622 2.24 28.57 4.72
N LYS A 623 2.62 29.70 5.33
CA LYS A 623 3.13 30.87 4.62
C LYS A 623 4.52 31.28 5.06
N ASN A 624 5.26 31.85 4.11
CA ASN A 624 6.52 32.53 4.35
C ASN A 624 6.31 33.87 5.07
N GLU A 625 7.39 34.46 5.60
CA GLU A 625 7.34 35.74 6.32
C GLU A 625 6.83 36.91 5.46
N ASP A 626 6.96 36.81 4.13
CA ASP A 626 6.44 37.79 3.16
C ASP A 626 4.95 37.59 2.82
N GLY A 627 4.31 36.55 3.36
CA GLY A 627 2.91 36.19 3.13
C GLY A 627 2.67 35.33 1.89
N THR A 628 3.70 34.92 1.15
CA THR A 628 3.58 33.93 0.07
C THR A 628 3.28 32.54 0.62
N GLN A 629 2.51 31.75 -0.13
CA GLN A 629 2.19 30.36 0.22
C GLN A 629 3.39 29.46 -0.10
N ARG A 630 3.77 28.60 0.85
CA ARG A 630 4.86 27.60 0.68
C ARG A 630 4.41 26.44 -0.20
N GLY A 631 5.37 25.72 -0.79
CA GLY A 631 5.14 24.49 -1.54
C GLY A 631 4.45 24.66 -2.89
N LEU A 632 4.19 25.90 -3.33
CA LEU A 632 3.54 26.20 -4.61
C LEU A 632 4.53 26.36 -5.78
N GLU A 633 5.83 26.17 -5.56
CA GLU A 633 6.80 26.20 -6.65
C GLU A 633 6.47 25.08 -7.64
N PRO A 634 6.34 25.37 -8.94
CA PRO A 634 5.95 24.35 -9.91
C PRO A 634 7.12 23.40 -10.21
N SER A 635 7.03 22.15 -9.76
CA SER A 635 7.91 21.06 -10.18
C SER A 635 7.26 20.21 -11.25
N LYS A 636 8.08 19.50 -12.03
CA LYS A 636 7.59 18.48 -12.96
C LYS A 636 6.86 17.36 -12.23
N ASP A 637 5.92 16.74 -12.92
CA ASP A 637 5.34 15.47 -12.53
C ASP A 637 6.43 14.39 -12.35
N TRP A 638 6.31 13.60 -11.30
CA TRP A 638 7.26 12.56 -10.91
C TRP A 638 7.50 11.46 -11.95
N CYS A 639 6.57 11.24 -12.89
CA CYS A 639 6.74 10.29 -13.98
C CYS A 639 7.50 10.85 -15.19
N THR A 640 7.78 12.16 -15.24
CA THR A 640 8.30 12.86 -16.44
C THR A 640 9.57 12.27 -17.06
N PHE A 641 10.45 11.67 -16.25
CA PHE A 641 11.72 11.11 -16.73
C PHE A 641 11.64 9.61 -17.09
N TYR A 642 10.50 8.94 -16.86
CA TYR A 642 10.28 7.56 -17.30
C TYR A 642 9.98 7.52 -18.80
N LYS A 643 10.63 6.60 -19.51
CA LYS A 643 10.55 6.49 -20.98
C LYS A 643 9.30 5.77 -21.48
N ASN A 644 8.76 4.89 -20.65
CA ASN A 644 7.61 4.04 -20.93
C ASN A 644 6.54 4.42 -19.91
N GLN A 645 5.36 4.78 -20.41
CA GLN A 645 4.26 5.37 -19.67
C GLN A 645 2.94 4.97 -20.35
N HIS A 646 1.83 5.09 -19.63
CA HIS A 646 0.48 4.78 -20.13
C HIS A 646 0.34 3.34 -20.66
N THR A 647 1.02 2.36 -20.06
CA THR A 647 0.88 0.95 -20.47
C THR A 647 -0.45 0.34 -20.07
N LEU A 648 -1.12 0.88 -19.04
CA LEU A 648 -2.41 0.41 -18.59
C LEU A 648 -3.49 0.77 -19.64
N PRO A 649 -4.28 -0.19 -20.14
CA PRO A 649 -5.39 0.11 -21.03
C PRO A 649 -6.40 1.04 -20.36
N GLN A 650 -7.02 1.90 -21.15
CA GLN A 650 -8.19 2.65 -20.68
C GLN A 650 -9.27 1.70 -20.15
N GLY A 651 -9.85 2.06 -19.02
CA GLY A 651 -10.95 1.37 -18.38
C GLY A 651 -12.10 1.13 -19.35
N LYS A 652 -12.72 -0.04 -19.27
CA LYS A 652 -13.85 -0.44 -20.12
C LYS A 652 -14.96 -0.99 -19.24
N SER A 653 -16.20 -0.92 -19.73
CA SER A 653 -17.37 -1.56 -19.12
C SER A 653 -17.05 -2.97 -18.59
N LEU A 654 -17.04 -3.12 -17.27
CA LEU A 654 -16.78 -4.38 -16.55
C LEU A 654 -17.90 -5.44 -16.72
N LYS A 655 -18.92 -5.15 -17.54
CA LYS A 655 -20.15 -5.94 -17.63
C LYS A 655 -19.97 -7.41 -18.06
N ALA A 656 -18.89 -7.75 -18.76
CA ALA A 656 -18.60 -9.11 -19.20
C ALA A 656 -18.06 -10.02 -18.07
N MET A 657 -17.80 -9.49 -16.88
CA MET A 657 -17.14 -10.23 -15.79
C MET A 657 -18.15 -11.03 -14.95
N PRO A 658 -17.91 -12.34 -14.72
CA PRO A 658 -18.74 -13.14 -13.83
C PRO A 658 -18.38 -12.88 -12.36
N ASN A 659 -19.41 -12.76 -11.51
CA ASN A 659 -19.34 -12.89 -10.05
C ASN A 659 -18.13 -12.23 -9.36
N ILE A 660 -18.08 -10.90 -9.31
CA ILE A 660 -17.13 -10.14 -8.47
C ILE A 660 -17.85 -9.62 -7.21
N LEU A 661 -17.20 -9.76 -6.04
CA LEU A 661 -17.59 -9.09 -4.79
C LEU A 661 -16.69 -7.86 -4.58
N PHE A 662 -17.30 -6.69 -4.48
CA PHE A 662 -16.62 -5.43 -4.16
C PHE A 662 -16.79 -5.14 -2.67
N ILE A 663 -15.73 -4.75 -1.97
CA ILE A 663 -15.78 -4.33 -0.56
C ILE A 663 -15.29 -2.89 -0.49
N SER A 664 -15.95 -2.05 0.32
CA SER A 664 -15.62 -0.62 0.39
C SER A 664 -15.99 -0.02 1.75
N THR A 665 -15.00 0.61 2.38
CA THR A 665 -15.12 1.21 3.73
C THR A 665 -15.55 2.67 3.66
N SER A 666 -16.48 3.09 4.54
CA SER A 666 -17.15 4.40 4.52
C SER A 666 -16.21 5.61 4.55
N TYR A 667 -15.13 5.52 5.34
CA TYR A 667 -14.06 6.51 5.44
C TYR A 667 -12.71 5.87 5.10
N ASP A 668 -12.68 5.03 4.05
CA ASP A 668 -11.42 4.59 3.45
C ASP A 668 -10.63 5.84 3.01
N PRO A 669 -9.42 6.07 3.54
CA PRO A 669 -8.65 7.28 3.27
C PRO A 669 -8.05 7.30 1.86
N SER A 670 -7.79 6.13 1.27
CA SER A 670 -6.91 5.97 0.10
C SER A 670 -7.67 5.64 -1.18
N THR A 671 -8.73 4.83 -1.05
CA THR A 671 -9.66 4.47 -2.13
C THR A 671 -11.08 4.78 -1.66
N PRO A 672 -11.55 6.04 -1.81
CA PRO A 672 -12.80 6.51 -1.23
C PRO A 672 -14.01 5.64 -1.57
N TYR A 673 -14.94 5.51 -0.62
CA TYR A 673 -16.11 4.63 -0.69
C TYR A 673 -16.84 4.62 -2.05
N GLN A 674 -16.98 5.79 -2.67
CA GLN A 674 -17.70 5.95 -3.95
C GLN A 674 -17.02 5.24 -5.12
N ASP A 675 -15.72 4.97 -5.09
CA ASP A 675 -15.03 4.24 -6.15
C ASP A 675 -15.45 2.75 -6.15
N GLY A 676 -15.67 2.17 -4.97
CA GLY A 676 -16.32 0.87 -4.80
C GLY A 676 -17.76 0.85 -5.33
N VAL A 677 -18.54 1.91 -5.09
CA VAL A 677 -19.90 2.07 -5.64
C VAL A 677 -19.87 2.15 -7.16
N VAL A 678 -18.99 2.97 -7.74
CA VAL A 678 -18.83 3.14 -9.19
C VAL A 678 -18.40 1.82 -9.85
N ALA A 679 -17.46 1.09 -9.25
CA ALA A 679 -17.00 -0.18 -9.79
C ALA A 679 -18.07 -1.28 -9.72
N ALA A 680 -18.79 -1.37 -8.59
CA ALA A 680 -19.91 -2.31 -8.43
C ALA A 680 -21.08 -1.98 -9.38
N ALA A 681 -21.44 -0.71 -9.56
CA ALA A 681 -22.42 -0.27 -10.55
C ALA A 681 -21.94 -0.51 -12.00
N GLY A 682 -20.64 -0.31 -12.25
CA GLY A 682 -19.98 -0.52 -13.54
C GLY A 682 -19.99 -1.96 -14.00
N ALA A 683 -19.68 -2.88 -13.08
CA ALA A 683 -19.86 -4.31 -13.27
C ALA A 683 -21.34 -4.70 -13.24
N GLY A 684 -22.21 -3.95 -12.58
CA GLY A 684 -23.54 -4.41 -12.17
C GLY A 684 -23.44 -5.65 -11.26
N GLY A 685 -22.48 -5.61 -10.34
CA GLY A 685 -22.14 -6.67 -9.38
C GLY A 685 -22.73 -6.39 -8.00
N THR A 686 -21.98 -6.73 -6.95
CA THR A 686 -22.43 -6.62 -5.55
C THR A 686 -21.38 -5.92 -4.71
N LEU A 687 -21.83 -4.92 -3.94
CA LEU A 687 -21.03 -4.12 -3.03
C LEU A 687 -21.32 -4.54 -1.58
N LEU A 688 -20.26 -4.79 -0.83
CA LEU A 688 -20.27 -4.90 0.62
C LEU A 688 -19.74 -3.57 1.18
N SER A 689 -20.67 -2.73 1.62
CA SER A 689 -20.39 -1.46 2.28
C SER A 689 -20.03 -1.70 3.74
N VAL A 690 -18.90 -1.19 4.22
CA VAL A 690 -18.40 -1.39 5.59
C VAL A 690 -18.32 -0.05 6.32
N ALA A 691 -18.90 0.04 7.52
CA ALA A 691 -18.75 1.20 8.39
C ALA A 691 -17.40 1.11 9.12
N GLY A 692 -16.48 2.01 8.78
CA GLY A 692 -15.11 2.01 9.29
C GLY A 692 -14.32 3.23 8.80
N ASN A 693 -13.10 3.35 9.34
CA ASN A 693 -12.14 4.43 9.07
C ASN A 693 -10.80 3.91 8.53
N ASP A 694 -10.66 2.59 8.37
CA ASP A 694 -9.46 1.91 7.89
C ASP A 694 -9.45 1.79 6.36
N HIS A 695 -8.25 1.62 5.77
CA HIS A 695 -8.08 1.24 4.37
C HIS A 695 -8.23 -0.27 4.22
N ALA A 696 -9.15 -0.72 3.36
CA ALA A 696 -9.67 -2.09 3.28
C ALA A 696 -10.40 -2.55 4.57
N ALA A 697 -10.99 -3.75 4.54
CA ALA A 697 -11.80 -4.27 5.65
C ALA A 697 -11.71 -5.80 5.87
N TYR A 698 -11.41 -6.59 4.84
CA TYR A 698 -11.40 -8.04 4.97
C TYR A 698 -10.07 -8.55 5.53
N ASP A 699 -10.16 -9.45 6.52
CA ASP A 699 -9.04 -10.27 6.99
C ASP A 699 -9.48 -11.74 7.09
N PHE A 700 -8.63 -12.66 6.65
CA PHE A 700 -8.86 -14.11 6.73
C PHE A 700 -9.07 -14.64 8.17
N GLY A 701 -8.59 -13.92 9.18
CA GLY A 701 -8.67 -14.29 10.60
C GLY A 701 -9.75 -13.57 11.41
N ALA A 702 -10.48 -12.62 10.82
CA ALA A 702 -11.55 -11.89 11.52
C ALA A 702 -12.84 -12.73 11.68
N ASP A 703 -13.65 -12.37 12.67
CA ASP A 703 -14.99 -12.94 12.93
C ASP A 703 -16.04 -11.82 13.02
N ASP A 704 -16.09 -11.01 11.96
CA ASP A 704 -17.07 -9.95 11.76
C ASP A 704 -17.94 -10.20 10.52
N CYS A 705 -18.84 -9.26 10.23
CA CYS A 705 -19.71 -9.38 9.07
C CYS A 705 -18.96 -9.38 7.73
N VAL A 706 -17.78 -8.75 7.63
CA VAL A 706 -16.97 -8.71 6.41
C VAL A 706 -16.36 -10.08 6.16
N ALA A 707 -15.74 -10.65 7.19
CA ALA A 707 -15.12 -11.97 7.15
C ALA A 707 -16.15 -13.07 6.87
N GLN A 708 -17.26 -13.10 7.61
CA GLN A 708 -18.30 -14.13 7.46
C GLN A 708 -18.91 -14.12 6.05
N ILE A 709 -19.21 -12.93 5.51
CA ILE A 709 -19.75 -12.77 4.15
C ILE A 709 -18.73 -13.20 3.09
N THR A 710 -17.48 -12.72 3.21
CA THR A 710 -16.45 -12.93 2.19
C THR A 710 -15.94 -14.37 2.18
N ASN A 711 -15.79 -15.00 3.35
CA ASN A 711 -15.49 -16.42 3.50
C ASN A 711 -16.53 -17.28 2.80
N ARG A 712 -17.82 -17.01 3.03
CA ARG A 712 -18.92 -17.73 2.39
C ARG A 712 -18.93 -17.54 0.87
N TYR A 713 -18.65 -16.34 0.38
CA TYR A 713 -18.51 -16.09 -1.05
C TYR A 713 -17.34 -16.89 -1.67
N PHE A 714 -16.17 -16.96 -1.02
CA PHE A 714 -15.07 -17.81 -1.51
C PHE A 714 -15.43 -19.30 -1.54
N VAL A 715 -16.07 -19.80 -0.48
CA VAL A 715 -16.39 -21.23 -0.33
C VAL A 715 -17.57 -21.65 -1.21
N ASP A 716 -18.73 -21.02 -1.05
CA ASP A 716 -20.01 -21.42 -1.65
C ASP A 716 -20.30 -20.73 -3.00
N ILE A 717 -19.55 -19.69 -3.39
CA ILE A 717 -19.86 -18.80 -4.54
C ILE A 717 -21.23 -18.11 -4.38
N VAL A 718 -21.73 -18.00 -3.15
CA VAL A 718 -22.96 -17.27 -2.82
C VAL A 718 -22.64 -15.80 -2.73
N VAL A 719 -23.25 -14.99 -3.60
CA VAL A 719 -23.09 -13.55 -3.55
C VAL A 719 -24.11 -12.97 -2.56
N PRO A 720 -23.78 -11.97 -1.72
CA PRO A 720 -24.55 -11.71 -0.50
C PRO A 720 -25.94 -11.07 -0.70
N THR A 721 -26.41 -10.96 -1.95
CA THR A 721 -27.76 -10.49 -2.31
C THR A 721 -28.88 -11.37 -1.78
N ASP A 722 -28.53 -12.58 -1.36
CA ASP A 722 -29.47 -13.65 -1.02
C ASP A 722 -29.71 -13.80 0.49
N ILE A 723 -29.16 -12.88 1.30
CA ILE A 723 -29.43 -12.81 2.74
C ILE A 723 -30.75 -12.04 2.96
N THR A 724 -31.87 -12.63 2.56
CA THR A 724 -33.21 -12.11 2.88
C THR A 724 -33.57 -12.41 4.34
N GLY A 725 -33.17 -11.52 5.25
CA GLY A 725 -33.45 -11.65 6.69
C GLY A 725 -33.50 -10.30 7.41
N PRO A 726 -34.08 -10.23 8.62
CA PRO A 726 -34.32 -8.98 9.37
C PRO A 726 -33.05 -8.31 9.93
N GLU A 727 -31.86 -8.73 9.53
CA GLU A 727 -30.58 -8.15 9.96
C GLU A 727 -30.08 -7.03 9.02
N ALA A 728 -30.78 -6.80 7.90
CA ALA A 728 -30.50 -5.72 6.95
C ALA A 728 -30.75 -4.29 7.48
N ASP A 729 -31.22 -4.13 8.73
CA ASP A 729 -31.73 -2.86 9.28
C ASP A 729 -30.74 -2.14 10.23
N ASN A 730 -29.50 -2.65 10.36
CA ASN A 730 -28.47 -2.06 11.22
C ASN A 730 -27.63 -0.96 10.54
N ALA A 731 -27.84 -0.66 9.26
CA ALA A 731 -26.99 0.21 8.43
C ALA A 731 -27.13 1.74 8.69
N LYS A 732 -27.27 2.17 9.95
CA LYS A 732 -27.52 3.59 10.29
C LYS A 732 -26.28 4.46 10.42
N ASP A 733 -25.08 3.88 10.55
CA ASP A 733 -23.85 4.64 10.79
C ASP A 733 -22.95 4.82 9.54
N LEU A 734 -23.22 4.14 8.41
CA LEU A 734 -22.41 4.18 7.17
C LEU A 734 -22.19 5.60 6.58
N TYR A 735 -23.06 6.56 6.91
CA TYR A 735 -22.96 7.95 6.48
C TYR A 735 -22.99 8.93 7.68
N SER A 736 -22.68 8.43 8.87
CA SER A 736 -22.56 9.22 10.09
C SER A 736 -21.22 9.95 10.12
N ASN A 737 -21.20 11.17 10.66
CA ASN A 737 -19.96 11.91 10.88
C ASN A 737 -19.11 11.36 12.04
N VAL A 738 -19.56 10.27 12.69
CA VAL A 738 -18.84 9.52 13.74
C VAL A 738 -19.20 8.04 13.58
N ILE A 739 -18.24 7.19 13.25
CA ILE A 739 -18.44 5.73 13.17
C ILE A 739 -18.29 5.08 14.55
N ASN A 740 -19.28 4.29 14.98
CA ASN A 740 -19.35 3.67 16.31
C ASN A 740 -19.28 2.13 16.31
N GLY A 741 -19.03 1.47 15.17
CA GLY A 741 -18.84 0.02 15.10
C GLY A 741 -18.84 -0.57 13.68
N THR A 742 -18.48 -1.86 13.58
CA THR A 742 -18.26 -2.62 12.34
C THR A 742 -19.57 -3.09 11.69
N GLN A 743 -20.36 -2.16 11.17
CA GLN A 743 -21.62 -2.46 10.47
C GLN A 743 -21.39 -2.72 8.97
N CYS A 744 -21.93 -3.81 8.44
CA CYS A 744 -21.94 -4.08 7.00
C CYS A 744 -23.32 -3.86 6.38
N ARG A 745 -23.37 -3.40 5.12
CA ARG A 745 -24.58 -3.44 4.25
C ARG A 745 -24.22 -4.04 2.90
N VAL A 746 -25.08 -4.91 2.38
CA VAL A 746 -24.95 -5.45 1.02
C VAL A 746 -25.85 -4.66 0.08
N ASP A 747 -25.27 -4.14 -1.00
CA ASP A 747 -26.00 -3.49 -2.09
C ASP A 747 -25.80 -4.27 -3.40
N SER A 748 -26.88 -4.46 -4.16
CA SER A 748 -26.84 -5.15 -5.46
C SER A 748 -27.07 -4.19 -6.60
N PHE A 749 -26.19 -4.25 -7.60
CA PHE A 749 -26.36 -3.61 -8.90
C PHE A 749 -26.72 -4.62 -10.00
N ARG A 750 -27.01 -5.87 -9.63
CA ARG A 750 -27.56 -6.89 -10.53
C ARG A 750 -29.03 -6.58 -10.82
N ALA A 751 -29.47 -6.83 -12.05
CA ALA A 751 -30.90 -6.83 -12.37
C ALA A 751 -31.62 -7.92 -11.56
N THR A 752 -32.88 -7.67 -11.16
CA THR A 752 -33.66 -8.66 -10.41
C THR A 752 -33.83 -9.95 -11.21
N THR A 753 -33.60 -11.07 -10.54
CA THR A 753 -33.77 -12.43 -11.08
C THR A 753 -35.24 -12.69 -11.43
N ALA A 754 -35.53 -12.93 -12.71
CA ALA A 754 -36.88 -13.21 -13.19
C ALA A 754 -36.87 -14.11 -14.44
N ALA A 755 -38.00 -14.78 -14.68
CA ALA A 755 -38.25 -15.52 -15.90
C ALA A 755 -39.65 -15.16 -16.45
N ALA A 756 -39.78 -15.01 -17.77
CA ALA A 756 -41.03 -14.56 -18.37
C ALA A 756 -42.12 -15.64 -18.34
N ASP A 757 -43.32 -15.27 -17.87
CA ASP A 757 -44.53 -16.05 -18.10
C ASP A 757 -44.98 -15.87 -19.56
N VAL A 758 -45.13 -16.97 -20.30
CA VAL A 758 -45.49 -16.96 -21.72
C VAL A 758 -46.82 -17.68 -21.97
N THR A 759 -47.51 -17.32 -23.05
CA THR A 759 -48.76 -17.97 -23.49
C THR A 759 -48.60 -18.45 -24.93
N THR A 760 -48.92 -19.72 -25.19
CA THR A 760 -48.73 -20.32 -26.52
C THR A 760 -49.69 -21.49 -26.77
N GLY A 761 -49.78 -21.95 -28.02
CA GLY A 761 -50.60 -23.10 -28.40
C GLY A 761 -49.86 -24.43 -28.27
N ALA A 762 -50.61 -25.52 -28.16
CA ALA A 762 -50.03 -26.87 -28.30
C ALA A 762 -49.42 -27.03 -29.71
N GLY A 763 -48.23 -27.66 -29.78
CA GLY A 763 -47.48 -27.86 -31.02
C GLY A 763 -46.70 -26.64 -31.53
N SER A 764 -46.74 -25.51 -30.82
CA SER A 764 -45.98 -24.30 -31.15
C SER A 764 -44.58 -24.31 -30.54
N GLU A 765 -43.69 -23.50 -31.11
CA GLU A 765 -42.45 -23.08 -30.45
C GLU A 765 -42.69 -21.72 -29.79
N VAL A 766 -42.11 -21.50 -28.60
CA VAL A 766 -42.23 -20.25 -27.86
C VAL A 766 -40.85 -19.78 -27.41
N GLU A 767 -40.57 -18.50 -27.61
CA GLU A 767 -39.38 -17.83 -27.10
C GLU A 767 -39.64 -17.35 -25.67
N ILE A 768 -38.68 -17.58 -24.79
CA ILE A 768 -38.73 -17.26 -23.36
C ILE A 768 -37.48 -16.45 -23.01
N THR A 769 -37.64 -15.40 -22.21
CA THR A 769 -36.52 -14.60 -21.68
C THR A 769 -36.45 -14.71 -20.16
N ALA A 770 -35.25 -14.94 -19.65
CA ALA A 770 -34.89 -14.81 -18.23
C ALA A 770 -33.91 -13.64 -18.05
N THR A 771 -33.94 -13.00 -16.88
CA THR A 771 -33.15 -11.81 -16.53
C THR A 771 -32.54 -11.93 -15.15
N GLY A 772 -31.50 -11.13 -14.86
CA GLY A 772 -30.79 -11.16 -13.58
C GLY A 772 -29.89 -12.40 -13.38
N LEU A 773 -29.63 -13.13 -14.46
CA LEU A 773 -28.77 -14.31 -14.45
C LEU A 773 -27.29 -13.93 -14.29
N VAL A 774 -26.49 -14.87 -13.78
CA VAL A 774 -25.03 -14.78 -13.82
C VAL A 774 -24.60 -14.68 -15.28
N ARG A 775 -23.69 -13.77 -15.59
CA ARG A 775 -23.33 -13.41 -16.96
C ARG A 775 -22.32 -14.37 -17.53
N ASN A 776 -22.40 -14.61 -18.84
CA ASN A 776 -21.56 -15.59 -19.57
C ASN A 776 -21.63 -17.02 -18.99
N THR A 777 -22.69 -17.32 -18.24
CA THR A 777 -22.91 -18.62 -17.57
C THR A 777 -23.85 -19.49 -18.38
N ALA A 778 -23.55 -20.80 -18.42
CA ALA A 778 -24.45 -21.81 -18.97
C ALA A 778 -25.54 -22.22 -17.96
N TYR A 779 -26.77 -22.36 -18.44
CA TYR A 779 -27.95 -22.68 -17.66
C TYR A 779 -28.66 -23.93 -18.20
N ASP A 780 -29.07 -24.80 -17.28
CA ASP A 780 -30.03 -25.87 -17.54
C ASP A 780 -31.46 -25.34 -17.41
N VAL A 781 -32.35 -25.79 -18.29
CA VAL A 781 -33.78 -25.52 -18.20
C VAL A 781 -34.52 -26.82 -17.90
N GLU A 782 -35.05 -26.94 -16.68
CA GLU A 782 -35.95 -28.02 -16.31
C GLU A 782 -37.32 -27.74 -16.94
N LEU A 783 -37.68 -28.57 -17.92
CA LEU A 783 -38.93 -28.46 -18.67
C LEU A 783 -39.94 -29.54 -18.24
N PRO A 784 -41.26 -29.31 -18.41
CA PRO A 784 -42.27 -30.33 -18.19
C PRO A 784 -42.14 -31.51 -19.16
N ASP A 785 -42.67 -32.67 -18.77
CA ASP A 785 -42.62 -33.89 -19.57
C ASP A 785 -43.05 -33.70 -21.03
N GLY A 786 -42.15 -34.08 -21.96
CA GLY A 786 -42.36 -34.00 -23.41
C GLY A 786 -42.03 -32.65 -24.06
N PHE A 787 -41.90 -31.56 -23.29
CA PHE A 787 -41.38 -30.30 -23.80
C PHE A 787 -39.88 -30.45 -24.10
N THR A 788 -39.38 -29.73 -25.11
CA THR A 788 -37.96 -29.81 -25.49
C THR A 788 -37.35 -28.43 -25.70
N LEU A 789 -36.11 -28.27 -25.27
CA LEU A 789 -35.30 -27.07 -25.48
C LEU A 789 -34.62 -27.14 -26.86
N ALA A 790 -34.59 -26.03 -27.60
CA ALA A 790 -34.03 -26.02 -28.95
C ALA A 790 -32.49 -25.97 -28.98
N THR A 791 -31.87 -25.26 -28.03
CA THR A 791 -30.42 -25.00 -27.92
C THR A 791 -30.02 -24.84 -26.46
N PRO A 792 -28.74 -25.07 -26.08
CA PRO A 792 -28.24 -24.72 -24.75
C PRO A 792 -28.52 -23.25 -24.40
N VAL A 793 -28.76 -22.97 -23.12
CA VAL A 793 -29.00 -21.59 -22.64
C VAL A 793 -27.70 -21.04 -22.07
N VAL A 794 -27.27 -19.89 -22.58
CA VAL A 794 -26.15 -19.13 -22.03
C VAL A 794 -26.63 -17.70 -21.80
N ALA A 795 -26.35 -17.16 -20.62
CA ALA A 795 -26.68 -15.79 -20.28
C ALA A 795 -25.71 -14.80 -20.93
N ASN A 796 -26.25 -13.76 -21.54
CA ASN A 796 -25.53 -12.66 -22.17
C ASN A 796 -24.78 -11.79 -21.14
N VAL A 797 -23.95 -10.88 -21.64
CA VAL A 797 -23.20 -9.87 -20.87
C VAL A 797 -24.06 -8.83 -20.12
N ASP A 798 -25.38 -8.86 -20.26
CA ASP A 798 -26.34 -8.05 -19.50
C ASP A 798 -27.12 -8.88 -18.45
N GLY A 799 -26.84 -10.17 -18.32
CA GLY A 799 -27.55 -11.08 -17.42
C GLY A 799 -28.92 -11.53 -17.94
N THR A 800 -29.19 -11.34 -19.24
CA THR A 800 -30.37 -11.91 -19.91
C THR A 800 -30.04 -13.23 -20.60
N ALA A 801 -30.99 -14.17 -20.64
CA ALA A 801 -30.92 -15.31 -21.54
C ALA A 801 -32.25 -15.48 -22.26
N THR A 802 -32.21 -15.60 -23.58
CA THR A 802 -33.38 -15.86 -24.42
C THR A 802 -33.24 -17.24 -25.08
N PHE A 803 -34.26 -18.07 -24.94
CA PHE A 803 -34.23 -19.46 -25.40
C PHE A 803 -35.59 -19.94 -25.91
N THR A 804 -35.58 -20.91 -26.82
CA THR A 804 -36.80 -21.45 -27.45
C THR A 804 -37.20 -22.80 -26.86
N VAL A 805 -38.44 -22.91 -26.42
CA VAL A 805 -39.07 -24.16 -25.94
C VAL A 805 -40.10 -24.63 -26.97
N LYS A 806 -40.04 -25.92 -27.33
CA LYS A 806 -41.02 -26.58 -28.20
C LYS A 806 -42.09 -27.25 -27.34
N VAL A 807 -43.35 -26.89 -27.58
CA VAL A 807 -44.51 -27.42 -26.85
C VAL A 807 -45.07 -28.66 -27.56
N PRO A 808 -45.36 -29.78 -26.86
CA PRO A 808 -45.95 -30.96 -27.48
C PRO A 808 -47.26 -30.65 -28.22
N ALA A 809 -47.47 -31.27 -29.38
CA ALA A 809 -48.71 -31.14 -30.15
C ALA A 809 -49.96 -31.65 -29.40
N ASN A 810 -49.76 -32.51 -28.40
CA ASN A 810 -50.78 -33.07 -27.52
C ASN A 810 -50.77 -32.46 -26.11
N ALA A 811 -50.09 -31.33 -25.88
CA ALA A 811 -50.06 -30.67 -24.58
C ALA A 811 -51.48 -30.24 -24.15
N ALA A 812 -51.84 -30.54 -22.90
CA ALA A 812 -53.12 -30.14 -22.33
C ALA A 812 -53.19 -28.61 -22.19
N ALA A 813 -54.39 -28.04 -22.36
CA ALA A 813 -54.62 -26.60 -22.17
C ALA A 813 -54.61 -26.24 -20.67
N GLN A 814 -53.42 -26.00 -20.13
CA GLN A 814 -53.17 -25.67 -18.72
C GLN A 814 -51.86 -24.89 -18.56
N GLN A 815 -51.59 -24.45 -17.33
CA GLN A 815 -50.34 -23.83 -16.93
C GLN A 815 -49.31 -24.91 -16.56
N PHE A 816 -48.09 -24.80 -17.10
CA PHE A 816 -46.95 -25.63 -16.74
C PHE A 816 -45.82 -24.75 -16.20
N THR A 817 -45.04 -25.26 -15.25
CA THR A 817 -43.89 -24.56 -14.67
C THR A 817 -42.59 -25.03 -15.35
N TYR A 818 -41.65 -24.10 -15.57
CA TYR A 818 -40.27 -24.43 -15.92
C TYR A 818 -39.30 -23.72 -14.97
N THR A 819 -38.12 -24.30 -14.81
CA THR A 819 -37.02 -23.77 -13.97
C THR A 819 -35.81 -23.51 -14.84
N VAL A 820 -35.15 -22.36 -14.68
CA VAL A 820 -33.81 -22.09 -15.21
C VAL A 820 -32.83 -22.07 -14.04
N LYS A 821 -31.80 -22.91 -14.07
CA LYS A 821 -30.80 -23.08 -12.99
C LYS A 821 -29.39 -23.19 -13.57
N PRO A 822 -28.32 -22.84 -12.85
CA PRO A 822 -26.96 -22.94 -13.39
C PRO A 822 -26.63 -24.40 -13.76
N ALA A 823 -25.98 -24.60 -14.91
CA ALA A 823 -25.61 -25.96 -15.38
C ALA A 823 -24.50 -26.59 -14.53
N ASP A 824 -23.64 -25.77 -13.92
CA ASP A 824 -22.65 -26.17 -12.93
C ASP A 824 -22.77 -25.27 -11.69
N ALA A 825 -23.38 -25.78 -10.61
CA ALA A 825 -23.56 -25.02 -9.38
C ALA A 825 -22.24 -24.76 -8.61
N ALA A 826 -21.13 -25.42 -8.96
CA ALA A 826 -19.82 -25.22 -8.34
C ALA A 826 -18.92 -24.23 -9.09
N ALA A 827 -19.31 -23.82 -10.30
CA ALA A 827 -18.63 -22.80 -11.11
C ALA A 827 -19.44 -21.49 -11.25
N ASN A 828 -20.66 -21.45 -10.72
CA ASN A 828 -21.62 -20.36 -10.86
C ASN A 828 -22.26 -20.03 -9.50
N ASP A 829 -23.04 -18.95 -9.44
CA ASP A 829 -23.81 -18.61 -8.24
C ASP A 829 -24.96 -19.62 -8.05
N PRO A 830 -24.94 -20.47 -7.01
CA PRO A 830 -25.89 -21.58 -6.88
C PRO A 830 -27.30 -21.11 -6.50
N VAL A 831 -27.48 -19.85 -6.11
CA VAL A 831 -28.77 -19.29 -5.68
C VAL A 831 -29.56 -18.67 -6.84
N VAL A 832 -28.91 -18.41 -7.97
CA VAL A 832 -29.53 -17.81 -9.17
C VAL A 832 -30.35 -18.85 -9.94
N GLN A 833 -31.47 -19.27 -9.34
CA GLN A 833 -32.50 -20.12 -9.92
C GLN A 833 -33.78 -19.28 -10.15
N VAL A 834 -34.29 -19.27 -11.38
CA VAL A 834 -35.54 -18.56 -11.73
C VAL A 834 -36.60 -19.52 -12.22
N THR A 835 -37.85 -19.27 -11.85
CA THR A 835 -39.00 -20.09 -12.21
C THR A 835 -39.99 -19.25 -13.00
N GLY A 836 -40.48 -19.76 -14.12
CA GLY A 836 -41.51 -19.12 -14.93
C GLY A 836 -42.56 -20.13 -15.39
N LYS A 837 -43.56 -19.64 -16.13
CA LYS A 837 -44.72 -20.47 -16.52
C LYS A 837 -45.03 -20.41 -18.02
N ILE A 838 -45.36 -21.57 -18.58
CA ILE A 838 -45.87 -21.72 -19.94
C ILE A 838 -47.38 -22.00 -19.84
N ASN A 839 -48.19 -21.04 -20.26
CA ASN A 839 -49.63 -21.16 -20.34
C ASN A 839 -50.00 -21.73 -21.72
N VAL A 840 -50.30 -23.03 -21.78
CA VAL A 840 -50.78 -23.66 -23.01
C VAL A 840 -52.27 -23.39 -23.15
N VAL A 841 -52.65 -22.68 -24.21
CA VAL A 841 -54.06 -22.49 -24.58
C VAL A 841 -54.50 -23.51 -25.61
N ALA A 842 -55.78 -23.87 -25.60
CA ALA A 842 -56.36 -24.68 -26.67
C ALA A 842 -56.21 -23.92 -28.00
N GLN A 843 -55.75 -24.60 -29.07
CA GLN A 843 -55.83 -24.00 -30.39
C GLN A 843 -57.28 -23.70 -30.71
N GLU A 844 -57.59 -22.45 -31.07
CA GLU A 844 -58.86 -22.14 -31.71
C GLU A 844 -58.91 -22.87 -33.05
N THR A 845 -59.72 -23.92 -33.13
CA THR A 845 -60.00 -24.60 -34.40
C THR A 845 -60.50 -23.55 -35.39
N PRO A 846 -59.84 -23.32 -36.54
CA PRO A 846 -60.26 -22.28 -37.47
C PRO A 846 -61.68 -22.59 -37.95
N VAL A 847 -62.62 -21.71 -37.62
CA VAL A 847 -64.03 -21.87 -38.00
C VAL A 847 -64.12 -21.76 -39.52
N THR A 848 -64.35 -22.89 -40.18
CA THR A 848 -64.51 -22.96 -41.64
C THR A 848 -65.66 -22.03 -42.06
N PRO A 849 -65.46 -21.10 -43.01
CA PRO A 849 -66.55 -20.25 -43.48
C PRO A 849 -67.63 -21.09 -44.18
N GLU A 850 -68.82 -21.16 -43.59
CA GLU A 850 -69.94 -21.89 -44.15
C GLU A 850 -70.41 -21.17 -45.43
N GLN A 851 -70.41 -21.90 -46.56
CA GLN A 851 -70.73 -21.33 -47.87
C GLN A 851 -72.23 -21.04 -48.00
N ASN A 852 -72.64 -19.82 -47.70
CA ASN A 852 -74.00 -19.36 -47.99
C ASN A 852 -74.08 -18.73 -49.40
N THR A 853 -74.38 -19.55 -50.41
CA THR A 853 -74.48 -19.10 -51.81
C THR A 853 -75.89 -18.63 -52.17
N THR A 854 -76.09 -17.32 -52.33
CA THR A 854 -77.13 -16.79 -53.22
C THR A 854 -76.72 -15.47 -53.88
N ALA A 855 -77.04 -15.33 -55.17
CA ALA A 855 -76.58 -14.24 -56.03
C ALA A 855 -77.17 -12.86 -55.64
N THR A 856 -76.49 -11.75 -55.93
CA THR A 856 -76.63 -11.10 -57.26
C THR A 856 -75.43 -10.23 -57.68
N LYS A 857 -75.43 -9.82 -58.96
CA LYS A 857 -74.29 -9.38 -59.78
C LYS A 857 -74.15 -7.83 -59.86
N PRO A 858 -73.16 -7.25 -60.59
CA PRO A 858 -72.36 -6.11 -60.09
C PRO A 858 -72.61 -4.78 -60.82
N VAL A 859 -72.01 -3.70 -60.31
CA VAL A 859 -71.67 -2.50 -61.09
C VAL A 859 -70.27 -2.02 -60.71
N ALA A 860 -69.48 -1.60 -61.71
CA ALA A 860 -68.13 -1.08 -61.53
C ALA A 860 -68.04 0.41 -61.94
N GLN A 861 -67.18 1.14 -61.22
CA GLN A 861 -66.56 2.43 -61.55
C GLN A 861 -67.46 3.69 -61.70
N GLY A 862 -67.10 4.72 -60.92
CA GLY A 862 -67.54 6.11 -61.11
C GLY A 862 -66.82 7.07 -60.14
N LYS A 863 -66.10 8.06 -60.65
CA LYS A 863 -65.35 9.07 -59.85
C LYS A 863 -66.19 10.32 -59.54
N ALA A 864 -65.78 11.00 -58.45
CA ALA A 864 -65.82 12.45 -58.22
C ALA A 864 -67.14 13.13 -57.76
N GLY A 865 -66.96 14.17 -56.91
CA GLY A 865 -67.99 15.12 -56.47
C GLY A 865 -68.11 15.21 -54.94
N GLY A 866 -67.79 16.35 -54.33
CA GLY A 866 -67.84 16.50 -52.86
C GLY A 866 -68.41 17.85 -52.38
N LYS A 867 -68.75 17.90 -51.07
CA LYS A 867 -68.95 19.06 -50.15
C LYS A 867 -69.63 18.51 -48.87
N GLN A 868 -68.93 18.40 -47.73
CA GLN A 868 -68.84 19.36 -46.59
C GLN A 868 -70.07 19.43 -45.66
N PRO A 869 -69.96 19.83 -44.37
CA PRO A 869 -68.79 20.27 -43.57
C PRO A 869 -68.38 19.25 -42.47
N LEU A 870 -67.17 19.20 -41.87
CA LEU A 870 -66.25 20.18 -41.25
C LEU A 870 -66.59 20.63 -39.81
N ALA A 871 -65.92 19.99 -38.84
CA ALA A 871 -65.47 20.57 -37.57
C ALA A 871 -64.07 20.00 -37.27
N LYS A 872 -63.12 20.85 -36.88
CA LYS A 872 -61.72 20.51 -36.58
C LYS A 872 -61.21 21.37 -35.44
N THR A 873 -60.48 20.78 -34.50
CA THR A 873 -59.28 21.35 -33.90
C THR A 873 -58.29 20.21 -33.67
N GLY A 874 -57.03 20.44 -34.01
CA GLY A 874 -55.91 19.53 -33.77
C GLY A 874 -54.73 20.34 -33.26
N ALA A 875 -53.87 19.70 -32.48
CA ALA A 875 -52.65 20.32 -31.95
C ALA A 875 -51.49 20.21 -32.95
N ASP A 876 -50.58 21.18 -32.90
CA ASP A 876 -49.18 21.07 -33.29
C ASP A 876 -48.43 22.15 -32.51
N PHE A 877 -47.22 21.87 -32.02
CA PHE A 877 -46.36 22.85 -31.37
C PHE A 877 -44.88 22.57 -31.69
N GLY A 878 -44.16 23.61 -32.10
CA GLY A 878 -42.72 23.54 -32.34
C GLY A 878 -42.08 24.93 -32.36
N MET A 879 -40.98 25.06 -31.59
CA MET A 879 -39.95 26.12 -31.60
C MET A 879 -40.35 27.62 -31.44
N GLY A 880 -39.62 28.31 -30.56
CA GLY A 880 -39.54 29.78 -30.53
C GLY A 880 -39.03 30.33 -29.20
N ALA A 881 -37.85 30.95 -29.19
CA ALA A 881 -37.23 31.57 -28.00
C ALA A 881 -37.44 33.10 -27.96
N ILE A 882 -37.27 33.71 -26.76
CA ILE A 882 -36.51 34.97 -26.47
C ILE A 882 -36.84 35.48 -25.03
N ALA A 883 -35.87 36.16 -24.41
CA ALA A 883 -35.81 36.54 -22.99
C ALA A 883 -36.49 37.87 -22.60
N LEU A 884 -36.70 38.13 -21.29
CA LEU A 884 -35.93 39.13 -20.47
C LEU A 884 -36.48 39.39 -19.04
N ALA A 885 -35.54 39.52 -18.08
CA ALA A 885 -35.58 40.33 -16.82
C ALA A 885 -36.67 40.07 -15.73
N ALA A 886 -36.50 40.42 -14.43
CA ALA A 886 -35.35 40.62 -13.52
C ALA A 886 -35.88 40.96 -12.08
N ILE A 887 -34.99 41.12 -11.08
CA ILE A 887 -35.19 41.74 -9.73
C ILE A 887 -35.84 40.84 -8.65
N ALA A 888 -35.47 40.84 -7.34
CA ALA A 888 -34.19 40.89 -6.58
C ALA A 888 -34.49 40.93 -5.04
N LEU A 889 -33.45 40.72 -4.20
CA LEU A 889 -33.36 40.94 -2.74
C LEU A 889 -34.22 40.05 -1.80
N ALA A 890 -33.90 39.84 -0.50
CA ALA A 890 -32.61 39.79 0.23
C ALA A 890 -32.83 39.36 1.71
N ALA A 891 -31.75 38.87 2.34
CA ALA A 891 -31.32 39.13 3.72
C ALA A 891 -32.09 38.57 4.97
N THR A 892 -31.29 37.92 5.83
CA THR A 892 -31.23 38.00 7.32
C THR A 892 -32.34 37.43 8.20
N GLY A 893 -31.92 36.72 9.27
CA GLY A 893 -32.79 36.39 10.41
C GLY A 893 -32.22 35.35 11.40
N ALA A 894 -31.29 35.75 12.27
CA ALA A 894 -30.86 34.92 13.41
C ALA A 894 -31.85 35.04 14.60
N GLY A 895 -31.93 34.01 15.46
CA GLY A 895 -32.69 34.04 16.72
C GLY A 895 -33.36 32.70 17.06
N VAL A 896 -32.78 31.81 17.87
CA VAL A 896 -32.64 31.84 19.36
C VAL A 896 -33.87 31.27 20.12
N ALA A 897 -33.55 30.35 21.05
CA ALA A 897 -34.30 29.92 22.24
C ALA A 897 -35.53 28.98 22.11
N ALA A 898 -35.32 27.72 22.55
CA ALA A 898 -36.00 27.04 23.68
C ALA A 898 -37.55 27.09 23.79
N ARG A 899 -38.26 26.01 24.15
CA ARG A 899 -38.11 25.28 25.43
C ARG A 899 -39.21 24.20 25.58
N ALA A 900 -38.90 23.15 26.35
CA ALA A 900 -39.81 22.34 27.19
C ALA A 900 -40.89 21.39 26.59
N ARG A 901 -40.61 20.09 26.78
CA ARG A 901 -41.42 19.10 27.56
C ARG A 901 -42.93 18.95 27.26
N ARG A 902 -43.30 17.71 26.90
CA ARG A 902 -44.20 16.78 27.63
C ARG A 902 -43.91 15.37 27.10
N ARG A 903 -43.44 14.42 27.92
CA ARG A 903 -44.22 13.55 28.84
C ARG A 903 -45.27 12.72 28.10
N GLY A 904 -45.01 11.42 28.07
CA GLY A 904 -45.75 10.31 27.47
C GLY A 904 -44.81 9.13 27.52
#